data_AF-A0AAF0JF99-F1
#
_entry.id   AF-A0AAF0JF99-F1
#
_cell.length_a   1.000
_cell.length_b   1.000
_cell.length_c   1.000
_cell.angle_alpha   90.00
_cell.angle_beta   90.00
_cell.angle_gamma   90.00
#
_symmetry.space_group_name_H-M   'P 1'
#
loop_
_entity.id
_entity.type
_entity.pdbx_description
1 polymer ?
#
loop_
_entity_poly.entity_id
_entity_poly.type
_entity_poly.pdbx_seq_one_letter_code
_entity_poly.pdbx_strand_id
1 'polypeptide(L)'
;MGYPPSVKQYNTSVKDSESDSEIVDEGKVIIEKIAKLKVQFIFETSQHWKSYDPFFTTKSDTFHASHAGIHACAKLIQELLEKNSLHSAHDPSVQVLFDELVSSSLWGNATDLSLLTNLSYTDLQKLQATSAEQRKEKKQYVLVNQIDNAWDALKLMNNGRVDIVLDNAGFELITDLVLADWLLTLRGTVPRASTERKDEVQSRCKSVLDRIQHAASDAQRDPPRLLAVSKLQPPSDIMAAYEAGQRRFGENYAQELVEKAHVLPREIQWHLIGGLQSNKAKILAAVPNLRAVESVDSVKLATNLEKALARPENEVARKYPLDVYLQVNTSMEEGKSGIAPLTSKPDNASSEPLLLELAKHILLQCPHLRLKGLMTIGSQANSQQSRDSRQNPDFETLQTTRRILQKSLCENQDLASAVKKVHYWSPDGLEKEEYADLFSDDEHALELSMGMSADLESAIAYGSAEVRIGSDCFGARSTSHEAAEVRQKEIQQSAEQPLVKQVVFHTKNTPWFVSDACVTDVQYTIDQLLHTTMDNAAPVKKMAARWQDHFDQGAFKLQIPKDAPLGADAGEVANFWTQPEGYGALNYRKLTQDAEWPSDTPFTTALGDLAGKFPLLALRTCKAEVCVGLRPGQAESLNERDAEWRTNGHWAGSSRFDTVISFAPSSSGP
;
A
#
# COMPACT_ATOMS: atom_id res chain seq x y z
N MET A 1 -12.76 35.36 41.06
CA MET A 1 -12.00 35.03 39.84
C MET A 1 -12.85 34.08 39.02
N GLY A 2 -13.07 34.37 37.73
CA GLY A 2 -13.81 33.44 36.88
C GLY A 2 -13.06 32.12 36.70
N TYR A 3 -13.78 31.06 36.34
CA TYR A 3 -13.17 29.78 35.97
C TYR A 3 -12.07 29.96 34.90
N PRO A 4 -10.95 29.22 34.98
CA PRO A 4 -9.97 29.12 33.89
C PRO A 4 -10.64 28.73 32.56
N PRO A 5 -10.05 29.07 31.39
CA PRO A 5 -10.60 28.72 30.08
C PRO A 5 -10.97 27.23 29.96
N SER A 6 -10.09 26.34 30.41
CA SER A 6 -10.28 24.87 30.48
C SER A 6 -11.57 24.46 31.22
N VAL A 7 -11.86 25.11 32.34
CA VAL A 7 -13.05 24.82 33.17
C VAL A 7 -14.31 25.47 32.61
N LYS A 8 -14.21 26.66 32.00
CA LYS A 8 -15.36 27.28 31.31
C LYS A 8 -15.83 26.42 30.14
N GLN A 9 -14.88 25.91 29.35
CA GLN A 9 -15.12 25.11 28.16
C GLN A 9 -15.67 23.72 28.51
N TYR A 10 -15.13 23.07 29.56
CA TYR A 10 -15.72 21.86 30.16
C TYR A 10 -17.17 22.06 30.60
N ASN A 11 -17.45 23.14 31.35
CA ASN A 11 -18.81 23.44 31.82
C ASN A 11 -19.81 23.69 30.69
N THR A 12 -19.35 24.14 29.51
CA THR A 12 -20.20 24.20 28.31
C THR A 12 -20.48 22.80 27.76
N SER A 13 -19.44 21.96 27.62
CA SER A 13 -19.60 20.59 27.11
C SER A 13 -20.49 19.69 27.98
N VAL A 14 -20.54 19.92 29.30
CA VAL A 14 -21.40 19.19 30.24
C VAL A 14 -22.85 19.70 30.21
N LYS A 15 -23.06 20.97 29.87
CA LYS A 15 -24.42 21.54 29.75
C LYS A 15 -25.14 21.07 28.49
N ASP A 16 -24.40 20.80 27.42
CA ASP A 16 -24.97 20.26 26.19
C ASP A 16 -25.35 18.76 26.31
N SER A 17 -24.91 18.08 27.38
CA SER A 17 -25.19 16.67 27.68
C SER A 17 -26.24 16.45 28.78
N GLU A 18 -27.06 17.45 29.12
CA GLU A 18 -28.02 17.35 30.23
C GLU A 18 -29.24 16.45 29.90
N SER A 19 -29.11 15.16 30.24
CA SER A 19 -30.18 14.40 30.91
C SER A 19 -29.62 13.77 32.18
N ASP A 20 -30.14 14.17 33.35
CA ASP A 20 -29.64 13.80 34.70
C ASP A 20 -29.70 12.28 35.02
N SER A 21 -30.17 11.44 34.09
CA SER A 21 -30.32 9.99 34.27
C SER A 21 -29.26 9.13 33.59
N GLU A 22 -28.41 9.68 32.72
CA GLU A 22 -27.42 8.90 31.93
C GLU A 22 -26.01 8.85 32.52
N ILE A 23 -25.74 9.60 33.59
CA ILE A 23 -24.40 9.71 34.20
C ILE A 23 -23.91 8.38 34.85
N VAL A 24 -24.80 7.40 35.02
CA VAL A 24 -24.49 6.16 35.77
C VAL A 24 -23.84 5.07 34.90
N ASP A 25 -24.05 5.05 33.57
CA ASP A 25 -23.49 4.01 32.68
C ASP A 25 -22.21 4.45 31.91
N GLU A 26 -21.89 5.74 31.80
CA GLU A 26 -20.65 6.26 31.16
C GLU A 26 -19.48 6.52 32.14
N GLY A 27 -19.51 5.88 33.32
CA GLY A 27 -18.76 6.32 34.51
C GLY A 27 -17.22 6.35 34.39
N LYS A 28 -16.56 5.40 33.71
CA LYS A 28 -15.09 5.28 33.78
C LYS A 28 -14.34 6.41 33.05
N VAL A 29 -14.77 6.76 31.84
CA VAL A 29 -14.13 7.78 31.00
C VAL A 29 -14.34 9.17 31.59
N ILE A 30 -15.53 9.44 32.11
CA ILE A 30 -15.88 10.70 32.78
C ILE A 30 -15.12 10.86 34.09
N ILE A 31 -14.96 9.80 34.89
CA ILE A 31 -14.20 9.84 36.16
C ILE A 31 -12.72 10.15 35.92
N GLU A 32 -12.08 9.50 34.94
CA GLU A 32 -10.68 9.82 34.58
C GLU A 32 -10.52 11.27 34.12
N LYS A 33 -11.46 11.76 33.30
CA LYS A 33 -11.48 13.14 32.79
C LYS A 33 -11.60 14.15 33.94
N ILE A 34 -12.53 13.94 34.86
CA ILE A 34 -12.75 14.79 36.03
C ILE A 34 -11.52 14.79 36.95
N ALA A 35 -10.90 13.63 37.19
CA ALA A 35 -9.70 13.54 38.03
C ALA A 35 -8.53 14.35 37.45
N LYS A 36 -8.31 14.27 36.13
CA LYS A 36 -7.19 14.92 35.44
C LYS A 36 -7.41 16.42 35.25
N LEU A 37 -8.63 16.84 34.90
CA LEU A 37 -9.01 18.27 34.86
C LEU A 37 -8.89 18.93 36.24
N LYS A 38 -9.16 18.20 37.32
CA LYS A 38 -8.92 18.69 38.70
C LYS A 38 -7.45 18.92 38.99
N VAL A 39 -6.56 18.02 38.54
CA VAL A 39 -5.10 18.20 38.68
C VAL A 39 -4.65 19.43 37.89
N GLN A 40 -5.07 19.57 36.64
CA GLN A 40 -4.75 20.72 35.80
C GLN A 40 -5.26 22.04 36.40
N PHE A 41 -6.50 22.06 36.90
CA PHE A 41 -7.08 23.23 37.57
C PHE A 41 -6.25 23.71 38.76
N ILE A 42 -5.69 22.79 39.57
CA ILE A 42 -4.84 23.14 40.72
C ILE A 42 -3.59 23.90 40.25
N PHE A 43 -2.95 23.47 39.16
CA PHE A 43 -1.75 24.13 38.64
C PHE A 43 -2.06 25.44 37.91
N GLU A 44 -3.13 25.50 37.11
CA GLU A 44 -3.55 26.72 36.40
C GLU A 44 -3.94 27.86 37.35
N THR A 45 -4.58 27.53 38.47
CA THR A 45 -5.02 28.50 39.48
C THR A 45 -3.95 28.83 40.52
N SER A 46 -2.82 28.11 40.51
CA SER A 46 -1.68 28.37 41.39
C SER A 46 -0.98 29.68 41.04
N GLN A 47 -0.46 30.39 42.05
CA GLN A 47 0.39 31.56 41.82
C GLN A 47 1.84 31.19 41.48
N HIS A 48 2.32 30.03 41.95
CA HIS A 48 3.73 29.66 41.89
C HIS A 48 4.02 28.44 41.01
N TRP A 49 3.01 27.61 40.74
CA TRP A 49 3.20 26.28 40.14
C TRP A 49 2.59 26.15 38.74
N LYS A 50 2.38 27.27 38.04
CA LYS A 50 1.70 27.27 36.72
C LYS A 50 2.42 26.49 35.64
N SER A 51 3.74 26.39 35.71
CA SER A 51 4.60 25.67 34.76
C SER A 51 5.15 24.37 35.35
N TYR A 52 4.62 23.92 36.49
CA TYR A 52 5.12 22.72 37.14
C TYR A 52 4.50 21.47 36.54
N ASP A 53 5.35 20.52 36.17
CA ASP A 53 4.93 19.20 35.72
C ASP A 53 5.08 18.20 36.88
N PRO A 54 3.97 17.72 37.46
CA PRO A 54 4.03 16.76 38.57
C PRO A 54 4.52 15.37 38.16
N PHE A 55 4.58 15.07 36.86
CA PHE A 55 4.99 13.76 36.35
C PHE A 55 6.40 13.74 35.78
N PHE A 56 7.08 14.90 35.76
CA PHE A 56 8.41 15.04 35.17
C PHE A 56 9.42 14.04 35.74
N THR A 57 9.45 13.84 37.06
CA THR A 57 10.38 12.89 37.69
C THR A 57 10.18 11.47 37.16
N THR A 58 8.93 11.00 37.06
CA THR A 58 8.63 9.66 36.52
C THR A 58 9.02 9.54 35.05
N LYS A 59 8.79 10.59 34.23
CA LYS A 59 9.22 10.62 32.83
C LYS A 59 10.74 10.59 32.69
N SER A 60 11.43 11.38 33.51
CA SER A 60 12.88 11.45 33.56
C SER A 60 13.50 10.12 34.02
N ASP A 61 12.99 9.49 35.07
CA ASP A 61 13.47 8.20 35.54
C ASP A 61 13.31 7.12 34.46
N THR A 62 12.17 7.11 33.77
CA THR A 62 11.92 6.20 32.64
C THR A 62 12.91 6.42 31.50
N PHE A 63 13.17 7.68 31.13
CA PHE A 63 14.18 8.03 30.13
C PHE A 63 15.58 7.50 30.51
N HIS A 64 16.00 7.73 31.76
CA HIS A 64 17.29 7.25 32.25
C HIS A 64 17.34 5.72 32.39
N ALA A 65 16.21 5.02 32.58
CA ALA A 65 16.20 3.56 32.56
C ALA A 65 16.50 3.00 31.15
N SER A 66 16.23 3.78 30.10
CA SER A 66 16.33 3.33 28.69
C SER A 66 17.67 3.59 28.01
N HIS A 67 18.72 3.96 28.75
CA HIS A 67 20.05 4.27 28.20
C HIS A 67 20.59 3.25 27.19
N ALA A 68 20.42 1.94 27.45
CA ALA A 68 20.91 0.90 26.56
C ALA A 68 20.19 0.91 25.20
N GLY A 69 18.87 1.11 25.20
CA GLY A 69 18.06 1.26 24.00
C GLY A 69 18.40 2.52 23.22
N ILE A 70 18.57 3.65 23.93
CA ILE A 70 18.98 4.93 23.31
C ILE A 70 20.33 4.77 22.58
N HIS A 71 21.29 4.09 23.21
CA HIS A 71 22.60 3.81 22.59
C HIS A 71 22.47 2.94 21.34
N ALA A 72 21.63 1.91 21.40
CA ALA A 72 21.36 1.03 20.27
C ALA A 72 20.73 1.79 19.09
N CYS A 73 19.71 2.61 19.35
CA CYS A 73 19.11 3.50 18.36
C CYS A 73 20.12 4.46 17.73
N ALA A 74 20.97 5.08 18.55
CA ALA A 74 21.98 6.01 18.08
C ALA A 74 23.04 5.36 17.18
N LYS A 75 23.47 4.14 17.51
CA LYS A 75 24.35 3.35 16.65
C LYS A 75 23.68 2.95 15.34
N LEU A 76 22.46 2.44 15.43
CA LEU A 76 21.68 2.03 14.28
C LEU A 76 21.55 3.16 13.27
N ILE A 77 21.05 4.32 13.70
CA ILE A 77 20.84 5.45 12.78
C ILE A 77 22.18 5.99 12.25
N GLN A 78 23.25 5.97 13.05
CA GLN A 78 24.58 6.37 12.58
C GLN A 78 25.09 5.43 11.48
N GLU A 79 25.01 4.11 11.68
CA GLU A 79 25.47 3.11 10.71
C GLU A 79 24.66 3.18 9.40
N LEU A 80 23.34 3.37 9.51
CA LEU A 80 22.46 3.55 8.35
C LEU A 80 22.91 4.76 7.53
N LEU A 81 23.07 5.93 8.18
CA LEU A 81 23.40 7.18 7.51
C LEU A 81 24.84 7.26 7.01
N GLU A 82 25.80 6.62 7.68
CA GLU A 82 27.20 6.56 7.23
C GLU A 82 27.35 5.71 5.97
N LYS A 83 26.55 4.66 5.83
CA LYS A 83 26.60 3.79 4.66
C LYS A 83 25.79 4.31 3.50
N ASN A 84 24.59 4.83 3.78
CA ASN A 84 23.78 5.51 2.79
C ASN A 84 23.01 6.66 3.44
N SER A 85 23.36 7.89 3.08
CA SER A 85 22.70 9.08 3.61
C SER A 85 21.30 9.30 3.01
N LEU A 86 20.97 8.63 1.89
CA LEU A 86 19.72 8.78 1.15
C LEU A 86 19.10 7.44 0.77
N HIS A 87 17.84 7.21 1.17
CA HIS A 87 17.19 5.91 1.01
C HIS A 87 16.14 5.95 -0.10
N SER A 88 16.35 5.18 -1.17
CA SER A 88 15.39 5.10 -2.29
C SER A 88 14.18 4.25 -1.89
N ALA A 89 12.98 4.83 -1.92
CA ALA A 89 11.74 4.12 -1.62
C ALA A 89 11.35 3.08 -2.69
N HIS A 90 12.07 3.05 -3.81
CA HIS A 90 11.93 2.01 -4.82
C HIS A 90 12.71 0.73 -4.46
N ASP A 91 13.72 0.81 -3.58
CA ASP A 91 14.47 -0.35 -3.10
C ASP A 91 13.62 -1.17 -2.11
N PRO A 92 13.32 -2.46 -2.40
CA PRO A 92 12.53 -3.30 -1.49
C PRO A 92 13.12 -3.45 -0.08
N SER A 93 14.44 -3.31 0.09
CA SER A 93 15.08 -3.37 1.40
C SER A 93 14.79 -2.15 2.26
N VAL A 94 14.50 -0.99 1.65
CA VAL A 94 14.11 0.23 2.34
C VAL A 94 12.71 0.11 2.93
N GLN A 95 11.80 -0.61 2.26
CA GLN A 95 10.48 -0.94 2.85
C GLN A 95 10.63 -1.81 4.11
N VAL A 96 11.55 -2.80 4.09
CA VAL A 96 11.81 -3.62 5.29
C VAL A 96 12.32 -2.75 6.44
N LEU A 97 13.19 -1.78 6.15
CA LEU A 97 13.68 -0.84 7.15
C LEU A 97 12.54 0.05 7.71
N PHE A 98 11.64 0.53 6.85
CA PHE A 98 10.43 1.24 7.27
C PHE A 98 9.58 0.40 8.24
N ASP A 99 9.33 -0.87 7.90
CA ASP A 99 8.52 -1.76 8.73
C ASP A 99 9.11 -1.94 10.14
N GLU A 100 10.43 -2.05 10.24
CA GLU A 100 11.14 -2.24 11.51
C GLU A 100 11.19 -0.94 12.33
N LEU A 101 11.39 0.22 11.70
CA LEU A 101 11.37 1.52 12.39
C LEU A 101 9.97 1.88 12.89
N VAL A 102 8.92 1.63 12.10
CA VAL A 102 7.52 1.79 12.52
C VAL A 102 7.17 0.82 13.65
N SER A 103 7.66 -0.42 13.59
CA SER A 103 7.49 -1.37 14.69
C SER A 103 8.17 -0.86 15.96
N SER A 104 9.39 -0.33 15.87
CA SER A 104 10.11 0.26 17.01
C SER A 104 9.34 1.43 17.63
N SER A 105 8.72 2.29 16.81
CA SER A 105 7.80 3.36 17.27
C SER A 105 6.55 2.78 17.95
N LEU A 106 5.90 1.76 17.36
CA LEU A 106 4.71 1.10 17.92
C LEU A 106 4.95 0.49 19.32
N TRP A 107 6.08 -0.17 19.53
CA TRP A 107 6.36 -0.88 20.79
C TRP A 107 7.09 -0.02 21.82
N GLY A 108 7.83 1.01 21.40
CA GLY A 108 8.57 1.91 22.29
C GLY A 108 9.40 1.12 23.30
N ASN A 109 9.12 1.29 24.59
CA ASN A 109 9.81 0.61 25.70
C ASN A 109 9.68 -0.92 25.70
N ALA A 110 8.69 -1.46 25.00
CA ALA A 110 8.51 -2.90 24.80
C ALA A 110 9.32 -3.46 23.61
N THR A 111 10.09 -2.61 22.91
CA THR A 111 10.93 -3.03 21.80
C THR A 111 12.05 -3.95 22.28
N ASP A 112 12.14 -5.13 21.68
CA ASP A 112 13.24 -6.06 21.91
C ASP A 112 14.56 -5.45 21.41
N LEU A 113 15.52 -5.21 22.30
CA LEU A 113 16.82 -4.60 21.97
C LEU A 113 17.57 -5.36 20.87
N SER A 114 17.34 -6.68 20.72
CA SER A 114 17.93 -7.46 19.64
C SER A 114 17.49 -6.97 18.25
N LEU A 115 16.31 -6.36 18.13
CA LEU A 115 15.85 -5.72 16.89
C LEU A 115 16.74 -4.56 16.49
N LEU A 116 17.06 -3.69 17.45
CA LEU A 116 17.88 -2.51 17.21
C LEU A 116 19.32 -2.88 16.87
N THR A 117 19.82 -4.01 17.38
CA THR A 117 21.19 -4.47 17.12
C THR A 117 21.35 -5.34 15.87
N ASN A 118 20.26 -5.93 15.35
CA ASN A 118 20.29 -6.79 14.16
C ASN A 118 20.00 -6.06 12.84
N LEU A 119 19.75 -4.74 12.89
CA LEU A 119 19.38 -3.90 11.74
C LEU A 119 20.59 -3.32 10.99
N SER A 120 21.79 -3.89 11.13
CA SER A 120 22.95 -3.42 10.37
C SER A 120 22.68 -3.55 8.85
N TYR A 121 23.19 -2.63 8.04
CA TYR A 121 22.98 -2.71 6.59
C TYR A 121 23.58 -3.99 5.99
N THR A 122 24.70 -4.49 6.53
CA THR A 122 25.28 -5.79 6.11
C THR A 122 24.33 -6.97 6.34
N ASP A 123 23.35 -6.79 7.22
CA ASP A 123 22.29 -7.75 7.47
C ASP A 123 21.01 -7.48 6.68
N LEU A 124 20.78 -6.32 6.04
CA LEU A 124 19.53 -6.06 5.27
C LEU A 124 19.27 -7.07 4.12
N GLN A 125 20.32 -7.51 3.41
CA GLN A 125 20.20 -8.56 2.39
C GLN A 125 20.05 -9.97 3.00
N LYS A 126 20.60 -10.21 4.19
CA LYS A 126 20.45 -11.49 4.92
C LYS A 126 19.12 -11.54 5.68
N LEU A 127 18.60 -10.40 6.09
CA LEU A 127 17.36 -10.19 6.84
C LEU A 127 16.17 -10.72 6.05
N GLN A 128 16.17 -10.60 4.72
CA GLN A 128 15.12 -11.22 3.88
C GLN A 128 14.96 -12.72 4.15
N ALA A 129 16.04 -13.44 4.48
CA ALA A 129 16.02 -14.87 4.80
C ALA A 129 15.95 -15.15 6.32
N THR A 130 16.75 -14.46 7.15
CA THR A 130 16.90 -14.77 8.59
C THR A 130 15.79 -14.21 9.48
N SER A 131 15.08 -13.15 9.04
CA SER A 131 14.01 -12.55 9.84
C SER A 131 12.60 -12.95 9.40
N ALA A 132 12.43 -13.83 8.41
CA ALA A 132 11.12 -14.34 8.05
C ALA A 132 10.46 -15.09 9.22
N GLU A 133 11.22 -15.88 9.99
CA GLU A 133 10.74 -16.65 11.14
C GLU A 133 10.47 -15.76 12.37
N GLN A 134 11.40 -14.85 12.71
CA GLN A 134 11.19 -13.87 13.78
C GLN A 134 10.06 -12.88 13.47
N ARG A 135 9.90 -12.47 12.20
CA ARG A 135 8.75 -11.66 11.75
C ARG A 135 7.46 -12.47 11.75
N LYS A 136 7.48 -13.76 11.39
CA LYS A 136 6.31 -14.66 11.48
C LYS A 136 5.84 -14.83 12.92
N GLU A 137 6.77 -14.96 13.85
CA GLU A 137 6.47 -15.01 15.28
C GLU A 137 5.96 -13.67 15.82
N LYS A 138 6.27 -12.53 15.19
CA LYS A 138 5.75 -11.21 15.58
C LYS A 138 4.42 -10.84 14.94
N LYS A 139 4.20 -11.27 13.69
CA LYS A 139 2.94 -11.09 12.95
C LYS A 139 1.74 -11.65 13.70
N GLN A 140 1.93 -12.65 14.56
CA GLN A 140 0.83 -13.19 15.36
C GLN A 140 0.27 -12.21 16.41
N TYR A 141 1.04 -11.19 16.81
CA TYR A 141 0.63 -10.17 17.79
C TYR A 141 0.17 -8.87 17.14
N VAL A 142 0.32 -8.75 15.82
CA VAL A 142 -0.21 -7.63 15.03
C VAL A 142 -1.55 -8.10 14.45
N LEU A 143 -2.62 -7.87 15.20
CA LEU A 143 -3.96 -8.38 14.90
C LEU A 143 -4.53 -7.80 13.61
N VAL A 144 -4.20 -6.55 13.32
CA VAL A 144 -4.46 -5.82 12.08
C VAL A 144 -3.14 -5.23 11.61
N ASN A 145 -2.71 -5.54 10.39
CA ASN A 145 -1.47 -5.00 9.83
C ASN A 145 -1.71 -4.35 8.46
N GLN A 146 -1.73 -3.02 8.44
CA GLN A 146 -1.89 -2.22 7.21
C GLN A 146 -0.68 -1.32 6.95
N ILE A 147 0.51 -1.73 7.39
CA ILE A 147 1.74 -0.95 7.23
C ILE A 147 2.12 -0.74 5.75
N ASP A 148 1.88 -1.74 4.90
CA ASP A 148 2.12 -1.66 3.46
C ASP A 148 1.32 -0.54 2.81
N ASN A 149 0.09 -0.28 3.28
CA ASN A 149 -0.75 0.80 2.79
C ASN A 149 -0.15 2.18 3.12
N ALA A 150 0.43 2.33 4.31
CA ALA A 150 1.13 3.56 4.69
C ALA A 150 2.41 3.77 3.87
N TRP A 151 3.18 2.70 3.63
CA TRP A 151 4.34 2.76 2.75
C TRP A 151 3.98 3.16 1.32
N ASP A 152 2.90 2.58 0.79
CA ASP A 152 2.40 2.91 -0.55
C ASP A 152 1.94 4.38 -0.63
N ALA A 153 1.29 4.92 0.40
CA ALA A 153 0.94 6.34 0.48
C ALA A 153 2.19 7.26 0.55
N LEU A 154 3.18 6.89 1.36
CA LEU A 154 4.43 7.64 1.54
C LEU A 154 5.19 7.81 0.22
N LYS A 155 5.25 6.77 -0.62
CA LYS A 155 5.91 6.81 -1.94
C LYS A 155 5.29 7.80 -2.93
N LEU A 156 4.03 8.19 -2.72
CA LEU A 156 3.33 9.12 -3.59
C LEU A 156 3.57 10.59 -3.21
N MET A 157 4.16 10.83 -2.04
CA MET A 157 4.54 12.16 -1.58
C MET A 157 5.66 12.75 -2.44
N ASN A 158 5.71 14.08 -2.49
CA ASN A 158 6.81 14.82 -3.09
C ASN A 158 7.05 16.08 -2.25
N ASN A 159 8.20 16.13 -1.57
CA ASN A 159 8.50 17.16 -0.59
C ASN A 159 7.38 17.35 0.45
N GLY A 160 6.73 16.25 0.84
CA GLY A 160 5.56 16.29 1.69
C GLY A 160 5.89 16.47 3.17
N ARG A 161 4.82 16.55 3.96
CA ARG A 161 4.87 16.69 5.42
C ARG A 161 4.32 15.43 6.07
N VAL A 162 5.00 14.94 7.11
CA VAL A 162 4.50 13.87 7.98
C VAL A 162 4.20 14.47 9.35
N ASP A 163 3.05 14.12 9.91
CA ASP A 163 2.63 14.55 11.24
C ASP A 163 2.67 13.35 12.19
N ILE A 164 3.36 13.50 13.32
CA ILE A 164 3.44 12.48 14.39
C ILE A 164 2.73 13.02 15.62
N VAL A 165 1.60 12.40 15.98
CA VAL A 165 0.88 12.69 17.22
C VAL A 165 1.47 11.84 18.33
N LEU A 166 2.27 12.47 19.18
CA LEU A 166 3.05 11.77 20.20
C LEU A 166 2.15 11.24 21.32
N ASP A 167 2.53 10.07 21.85
CA ASP A 167 1.97 9.51 23.07
C ASP A 167 2.93 9.80 24.24
N ASN A 168 3.85 8.88 24.58
CA ASN A 168 4.70 8.99 25.77
C ASN A 168 6.06 9.68 25.53
N ALA A 169 6.56 10.36 26.56
CA ALA A 169 7.94 10.78 26.67
C ALA A 169 8.88 9.57 26.94
N GLY A 170 10.18 9.83 27.12
CA GLY A 170 11.15 8.78 27.37
C GLY A 170 11.55 8.05 26.09
N PHE A 171 11.62 6.72 26.11
CA PHE A 171 12.18 5.97 24.98
C PHE A 171 11.23 5.78 23.79
N GLU A 172 9.92 5.88 23.99
CA GLU A 172 8.96 5.99 22.87
C GLU A 172 9.19 7.26 22.05
N LEU A 173 9.33 8.42 22.70
CA LEU A 173 9.75 9.66 22.04
C LEU A 173 11.08 9.51 21.27
N ILE A 174 12.02 8.71 21.78
CA ILE A 174 13.29 8.43 21.08
C ILE A 174 13.05 7.64 19.80
N THR A 175 12.23 6.59 19.84
CA THR A 175 11.95 5.78 18.63
C THR A 175 11.17 6.58 17.59
N ASP A 176 10.27 7.48 18.02
CA ASP A 176 9.57 8.41 17.14
C ASP A 176 10.51 9.43 16.46
N LEU A 177 11.46 10.01 17.21
CA LEU A 177 12.46 10.93 16.67
C LEU A 177 13.42 10.22 15.70
N VAL A 178 13.80 8.97 15.99
CA VAL A 178 14.61 8.14 15.08
C VAL A 178 13.86 7.85 13.77
N LEU A 179 12.58 7.48 13.86
CA LEU A 179 11.73 7.27 12.68
C LEU A 179 11.64 8.57 11.85
N ALA A 180 11.37 9.71 12.50
CA ALA A 180 11.27 11.01 11.85
C ALA A 180 12.57 11.42 11.14
N ASP A 181 13.72 11.20 11.78
CA ASP A 181 15.05 11.52 11.25
C ASP A 181 15.33 10.69 9.99
N TRP A 182 15.00 9.40 10.04
CA TRP A 182 15.11 8.53 8.88
C TRP A 182 14.13 8.91 7.76
N LEU A 183 12.89 9.30 8.06
CA LEU A 183 11.91 9.71 7.05
C LEU A 183 12.41 10.87 6.18
N LEU A 184 13.16 11.82 6.76
CA LEU A 184 13.78 12.94 6.02
C LEU A 184 14.86 12.50 5.00
N THR A 185 15.36 11.27 5.12
CA THR A 185 16.37 10.69 4.22
C THR A 185 15.75 10.01 3.00
N LEU A 186 14.42 9.79 3.00
CA LEU A 186 13.74 9.08 1.93
C LEU A 186 13.72 9.86 0.62
N ARG A 187 14.00 9.15 -0.47
CA ARG A 187 14.01 9.65 -1.84
C ARG A 187 13.23 8.73 -2.77
N GLY A 188 12.98 9.15 -4.01
CA GLY A 188 12.26 8.34 -5.00
C GLY A 188 10.79 8.72 -5.12
N THR A 189 10.53 9.98 -5.47
CA THR A 189 9.17 10.41 -5.80
C THR A 189 8.69 9.71 -7.08
N VAL A 190 7.38 9.60 -7.26
CA VAL A 190 6.85 9.19 -8.57
C VAL A 190 7.03 10.31 -9.60
N PRO A 191 7.57 10.05 -10.81
CA PRO A 191 7.64 11.05 -11.87
C PRO A 191 6.24 11.60 -12.21
N ARG A 192 6.12 12.92 -12.38
CA ARG A 192 4.85 13.58 -12.75
C ARG A 192 5.02 14.47 -13.96
N ALA A 193 4.02 14.46 -14.84
CA ALA A 193 4.02 15.26 -16.06
C ALA A 193 3.76 16.74 -15.72
N SER A 194 4.01 17.64 -16.67
CA SER A 194 3.54 19.03 -16.54
C SER A 194 2.02 19.07 -16.45
N THR A 195 1.46 20.14 -15.88
CA THR A 195 0.00 20.30 -15.76
C THR A 195 -0.70 20.18 -17.12
N GLU A 196 -0.15 20.81 -18.16
CA GLU A 196 -0.71 20.77 -19.51
C GLU A 196 -0.69 19.36 -20.10
N ARG A 197 0.43 18.64 -19.92
CA ARG A 197 0.57 17.27 -20.41
C ARG A 197 -0.34 16.31 -19.65
N LYS A 198 -0.47 16.50 -18.33
CA LYS A 198 -1.41 15.76 -17.50
C LYS A 198 -2.84 15.95 -18.01
N ASP A 199 -3.29 17.18 -18.16
CA ASP A 199 -4.65 17.49 -18.62
C ASP A 199 -4.93 16.90 -20.01
N GLU A 200 -3.94 16.94 -20.91
CA GLU A 200 -4.04 16.31 -22.23
C GLU A 200 -4.26 14.79 -22.13
N VAL A 201 -3.40 14.08 -21.38
CA VAL A 201 -3.49 12.62 -21.22
C VAL A 201 -4.82 12.23 -20.57
N GLN A 202 -5.25 12.97 -19.54
CA GLN A 202 -6.52 12.70 -18.86
C GLN A 202 -7.73 12.90 -19.79
N SER A 203 -7.74 14.01 -20.54
CA SER A 203 -8.80 14.28 -21.53
C SER A 203 -8.86 13.21 -22.62
N ARG A 204 -7.70 12.75 -23.08
CA ARG A 204 -7.58 11.69 -24.09
C ARG A 204 -8.12 10.35 -23.57
N CYS A 205 -7.69 9.91 -22.39
CA CYS A 205 -8.20 8.70 -21.76
C CYS A 205 -9.72 8.76 -21.57
N LYS A 206 -10.25 9.90 -21.12
CA LYS A 206 -11.70 10.11 -21.00
C LYS A 206 -12.41 9.98 -22.35
N SER A 207 -11.90 10.61 -23.40
CA SER A 207 -12.48 10.50 -24.75
C SER A 207 -12.51 9.05 -25.26
N VAL A 208 -11.49 8.25 -24.95
CA VAL A 208 -11.46 6.83 -25.30
C VAL A 208 -12.51 6.04 -24.51
N LEU A 209 -12.64 6.29 -23.21
CA LEU A 209 -13.68 5.66 -22.39
C LEU A 209 -15.09 6.00 -22.89
N ASP A 210 -15.33 7.26 -23.24
CA ASP A 210 -16.60 7.68 -23.84
C ASP A 210 -16.83 6.94 -25.17
N ARG A 211 -15.82 6.84 -26.05
CA ARG A 211 -15.91 6.09 -27.31
C ARG A 211 -16.23 4.61 -27.09
N ILE A 212 -15.64 3.97 -26.07
CA ILE A 212 -15.95 2.59 -25.69
C ILE A 212 -17.42 2.46 -25.28
N GLN A 213 -17.91 3.35 -24.43
CA GLN A 213 -19.30 3.32 -23.96
C GLN A 213 -20.29 3.48 -25.11
N HIS A 214 -20.06 4.43 -26.02
CA HIS A 214 -20.92 4.63 -27.19
C HIS A 214 -20.91 3.41 -28.10
N ALA A 215 -19.73 2.85 -28.41
CA ALA A 215 -19.62 1.67 -29.27
C ALA A 215 -20.26 0.42 -28.65
N ALA A 216 -20.17 0.27 -27.32
CA ALA A 216 -20.81 -0.82 -26.58
C ALA A 216 -22.34 -0.70 -26.61
N SER A 217 -22.86 0.51 -26.40
CA SER A 217 -24.29 0.82 -26.53
C SER A 217 -24.80 0.54 -27.95
N ASP A 218 -24.07 0.98 -28.98
CA ASP A 218 -24.39 0.72 -30.39
C ASP A 218 -24.46 -0.78 -30.70
N ALA A 219 -23.55 -1.56 -30.10
CA ALA A 219 -23.47 -3.00 -30.28
C ALA A 219 -24.41 -3.80 -29.35
N GLN A 220 -25.11 -3.12 -28.43
CA GLN A 220 -25.92 -3.75 -27.36
C GLN A 220 -25.12 -4.76 -26.53
N ARG A 221 -23.91 -4.38 -26.13
CA ARG A 221 -23.03 -5.20 -25.29
C ARG A 221 -22.55 -4.41 -24.09
N ASP A 222 -22.05 -5.13 -23.09
CA ASP A 222 -21.31 -4.50 -22.00
C ASP A 222 -20.01 -3.88 -22.52
N PRO A 223 -19.62 -2.70 -22.01
CA PRO A 223 -18.40 -2.04 -22.43
C PRO A 223 -17.18 -2.88 -22.04
N PRO A 224 -16.25 -3.18 -22.97
CA PRO A 224 -15.02 -3.86 -22.63
C PRO A 224 -14.14 -3.01 -21.71
N ARG A 225 -13.18 -3.67 -21.09
CA ARG A 225 -12.14 -3.00 -20.31
C ARG A 225 -11.19 -2.26 -21.25
N LEU A 226 -10.78 -1.06 -20.85
CA LEU A 226 -9.70 -0.32 -21.51
C LEU A 226 -8.34 -0.76 -20.95
N LEU A 227 -7.49 -1.31 -21.81
CA LEU A 227 -6.06 -1.46 -21.56
C LEU A 227 -5.31 -0.29 -22.23
N ALA A 228 -4.80 0.64 -21.40
CA ALA A 228 -4.04 1.79 -21.90
C ALA A 228 -2.61 1.35 -22.26
N VAL A 229 -2.28 1.33 -23.56
CA VAL A 229 -0.98 0.86 -24.05
C VAL A 229 0.06 1.98 -23.94
N SER A 230 0.89 1.89 -22.91
CA SER A 230 1.88 2.90 -22.51
C SER A 230 3.29 2.65 -23.04
N LYS A 231 3.48 1.71 -23.98
CA LYS A 231 4.78 1.46 -24.60
C LYS A 231 5.41 2.76 -25.13
N LEU A 232 6.70 2.95 -24.84
CA LEU A 232 7.46 4.14 -25.20
C LEU A 232 6.99 5.45 -24.55
N GLN A 233 5.99 5.40 -23.66
CA GLN A 233 5.58 6.55 -22.87
C GLN A 233 6.38 6.61 -21.56
N PRO A 234 6.74 7.80 -21.08
CA PRO A 234 7.45 7.94 -19.82
C PRO A 234 6.55 7.62 -18.60
N PRO A 235 7.14 7.30 -17.43
CA PRO A 235 6.36 7.06 -16.21
C PRO A 235 5.42 8.22 -15.83
N SER A 236 5.82 9.46 -16.10
CA SER A 236 5.01 10.66 -15.85
C SER A 236 3.64 10.65 -16.55
N ASP A 237 3.56 10.21 -17.80
CA ASP A 237 2.32 10.08 -18.57
C ASP A 237 1.42 8.95 -18.02
N ILE A 238 2.04 7.86 -17.56
CA ILE A 238 1.32 6.75 -16.92
C ILE A 238 0.72 7.23 -15.60
N MET A 239 1.46 8.01 -14.82
CA MET A 239 0.97 8.62 -13.59
C MET A 239 -0.20 9.59 -13.86
N ALA A 240 -0.14 10.38 -14.94
CA ALA A 240 -1.24 11.27 -15.34
C ALA A 240 -2.54 10.49 -15.64
N ALA A 241 -2.44 9.38 -16.38
CA ALA A 241 -3.58 8.50 -16.65
C ALA A 241 -4.06 7.77 -15.38
N TYR A 242 -3.13 7.34 -14.51
CA TYR A 242 -3.45 6.71 -13.23
C TYR A 242 -4.27 7.63 -12.33
N GLU A 243 -3.90 8.91 -12.25
CA GLU A 243 -4.64 9.91 -11.49
C GLU A 243 -6.05 10.17 -12.03
N ALA A 244 -6.31 9.89 -13.31
CA ALA A 244 -7.65 9.91 -13.91
C ALA A 244 -8.45 8.60 -13.70
N GLY A 245 -7.93 7.66 -12.90
CA GLY A 245 -8.63 6.41 -12.58
C GLY A 245 -8.23 5.22 -13.46
N GLN A 246 -7.37 5.39 -14.46
CA GLN A 246 -6.86 4.25 -15.23
C GLN A 246 -6.01 3.34 -14.33
N ARG A 247 -6.21 2.03 -14.41
CA ARG A 247 -5.45 1.05 -13.61
C ARG A 247 -4.74 0.01 -14.45
N ARG A 248 -5.25 -0.32 -15.64
CA ARG A 248 -4.67 -1.35 -16.51
C ARG A 248 -3.77 -0.72 -17.57
N PHE A 249 -2.50 -1.11 -17.59
CA PHE A 249 -1.52 -0.58 -18.53
C PHE A 249 -0.82 -1.70 -19.30
N GLY A 250 -0.74 -1.54 -20.61
CA GLY A 250 -0.15 -2.51 -21.53
C GLY A 250 1.25 -2.09 -21.97
N GLU A 251 2.23 -2.99 -21.79
CA GLU A 251 3.61 -2.81 -22.24
C GLU A 251 4.02 -3.85 -23.27
N ASN A 252 4.89 -3.47 -24.20
CA ASN A 252 5.40 -4.37 -25.23
C ASN A 252 6.74 -5.01 -24.87
N TYR A 253 7.52 -4.38 -23.99
CA TYR A 253 8.88 -4.80 -23.70
C TYR A 253 9.01 -5.12 -22.21
N ALA A 254 9.39 -6.36 -21.88
CA ALA A 254 9.48 -6.82 -20.49
C ALA A 254 10.40 -5.95 -19.62
N GLN A 255 11.52 -5.48 -20.19
CA GLN A 255 12.46 -4.63 -19.46
C GLN A 255 11.86 -3.25 -19.13
N GLU A 256 11.17 -2.63 -20.08
CA GLU A 256 10.49 -1.36 -19.88
C GLU A 256 9.36 -1.48 -18.84
N LEU A 257 8.61 -2.59 -18.87
CA LEU A 257 7.58 -2.88 -17.88
C LEU A 257 8.18 -2.95 -16.47
N VAL A 258 9.26 -3.71 -16.28
CA VAL A 258 9.93 -3.86 -14.98
C VAL A 258 10.44 -2.51 -14.46
N GLU A 259 11.07 -1.71 -15.32
CA GLU A 259 11.55 -0.36 -14.97
C GLU A 259 10.41 0.56 -14.52
N LYS A 260 9.29 0.56 -15.24
CA LYS A 260 8.10 1.36 -14.93
C LYS A 260 7.41 0.88 -13.65
N ALA A 261 7.22 -0.42 -13.49
CA ALA A 261 6.58 -1.01 -12.33
C ALA A 261 7.35 -0.74 -11.02
N HIS A 262 8.67 -0.54 -11.11
CA HIS A 262 9.51 -0.20 -9.98
C HIS A 262 9.25 1.20 -9.41
N VAL A 263 8.93 2.16 -10.28
CA VAL A 263 8.77 3.58 -9.90
C VAL A 263 7.32 4.05 -9.80
N LEU A 264 6.37 3.24 -10.25
CA LEU A 264 4.95 3.59 -10.29
C LEU A 264 4.13 2.87 -9.20
N PRO A 265 2.90 3.33 -8.91
CA PRO A 265 2.04 2.75 -7.88
C PRO A 265 1.78 1.24 -8.04
N ARG A 266 1.69 0.52 -6.92
CA ARG A 266 1.48 -0.95 -6.90
C ARG A 266 0.07 -1.37 -7.31
N GLU A 267 -0.88 -0.43 -7.27
CA GLU A 267 -2.27 -0.61 -7.70
C GLU A 267 -2.40 -0.71 -9.23
N ILE A 268 -1.39 -0.31 -9.99
CA ILE A 268 -1.35 -0.53 -11.43
C ILE A 268 -1.37 -2.02 -11.72
N GLN A 269 -2.21 -2.41 -12.67
CA GLN A 269 -2.34 -3.77 -13.18
C GLN A 269 -1.60 -3.84 -14.53
N TRP A 270 -0.38 -4.36 -14.49
CA TRP A 270 0.46 -4.44 -15.69
C TRP A 270 0.08 -5.63 -16.57
N HIS A 271 -0.07 -5.39 -17.86
CA HIS A 271 -0.25 -6.42 -18.89
C HIS A 271 0.95 -6.39 -19.83
N LEU A 272 1.63 -7.52 -20.01
CA LEU A 272 2.59 -7.66 -21.10
C LEU A 272 1.86 -8.15 -22.35
N ILE A 273 1.82 -7.31 -23.39
CA ILE A 273 1.09 -7.58 -24.64
C ILE A 273 2.00 -7.72 -25.87
N GLY A 274 3.30 -7.45 -25.70
CA GLY A 274 4.31 -7.72 -26.73
C GLY A 274 4.93 -9.11 -26.55
N GLY A 275 5.50 -9.65 -27.62
CA GLY A 275 6.10 -10.99 -27.61
C GLY A 275 7.13 -11.18 -26.49
N LEU A 276 6.94 -12.23 -25.67
CA LEU A 276 7.79 -12.53 -24.53
C LEU A 276 8.82 -13.60 -24.86
N GLN A 277 10.10 -13.22 -24.82
CA GLN A 277 11.18 -14.18 -24.90
C GLN A 277 11.23 -15.05 -23.62
N SER A 278 11.39 -16.36 -23.78
CA SER A 278 11.39 -17.33 -22.67
C SER A 278 12.37 -16.99 -21.52
N ASN A 279 13.54 -16.43 -21.83
CA ASN A 279 14.55 -16.04 -20.84
C ASN A 279 14.15 -14.80 -20.02
N LYS A 280 13.17 -14.01 -20.48
CA LYS A 280 12.65 -12.83 -19.78
C LYS A 280 11.49 -13.15 -18.83
N ALA A 281 10.97 -14.39 -18.84
CA ALA A 281 9.95 -14.82 -17.90
C ALA A 281 10.34 -14.60 -16.43
N LYS A 282 11.62 -14.81 -16.08
CA LYS A 282 12.15 -14.63 -14.72
C LYS A 282 12.03 -13.19 -14.22
N ILE A 283 12.42 -12.20 -15.03
CA ILE A 283 12.38 -10.79 -14.60
C ILE A 283 10.94 -10.29 -14.52
N LEU A 284 10.07 -10.81 -15.39
CA LEU A 284 8.67 -10.41 -15.45
C LEU A 284 7.89 -10.97 -14.25
N ALA A 285 8.11 -12.23 -13.89
CA ALA A 285 7.46 -12.88 -12.76
C ALA A 285 7.77 -12.20 -11.40
N ALA A 286 8.90 -11.49 -11.31
CA ALA A 286 9.28 -10.73 -10.11
C ALA A 286 8.48 -9.43 -9.92
N VAL A 287 7.66 -9.02 -10.90
CA VAL A 287 6.78 -7.85 -10.78
C VAL A 287 5.51 -8.27 -10.05
N PRO A 288 5.28 -7.83 -8.79
CA PRO A 288 4.20 -8.36 -7.95
C PRO A 288 2.80 -8.07 -8.49
N ASN A 289 2.65 -6.91 -9.14
CA ASN A 289 1.40 -6.43 -9.73
C ASN A 289 1.29 -6.70 -11.25
N LEU A 290 2.12 -7.60 -11.80
CA LEU A 290 1.91 -8.14 -13.14
C LEU A 290 0.60 -8.92 -13.18
N ARG A 291 -0.42 -8.35 -13.83
CA ARG A 291 -1.77 -8.89 -13.88
C ARG A 291 -1.95 -9.91 -14.99
N ALA A 292 -1.44 -9.62 -16.17
CA ALA A 292 -1.61 -10.53 -17.31
C ALA A 292 -0.38 -10.59 -18.23
N VAL A 293 -0.24 -11.74 -18.91
CA VAL A 293 0.60 -11.88 -20.11
C VAL A 293 -0.29 -12.34 -21.25
N GLU A 294 -0.48 -11.48 -22.24
CA GLU A 294 -1.43 -11.72 -23.33
C GLU A 294 -0.79 -12.30 -24.59
N SER A 295 0.52 -12.52 -24.55
CA SER A 295 1.33 -12.96 -25.68
C SER A 295 1.82 -14.41 -25.53
N VAL A 296 1.09 -15.27 -24.82
CA VAL A 296 1.55 -16.66 -24.59
C VAL A 296 1.28 -17.50 -25.83
N ASP A 297 2.33 -18.03 -26.45
CA ASP A 297 2.25 -18.71 -27.75
C ASP A 297 2.94 -20.09 -27.76
N SER A 298 3.41 -20.58 -26.61
CA SER A 298 4.10 -21.87 -26.53
C SER A 298 4.10 -22.49 -25.14
N VAL A 299 4.12 -23.83 -25.09
CA VAL A 299 4.25 -24.62 -23.85
C VAL A 299 5.55 -24.28 -23.12
N LYS A 300 6.63 -24.04 -23.86
CA LYS A 300 7.92 -23.64 -23.30
C LYS A 300 7.83 -22.31 -22.55
N LEU A 301 7.12 -21.33 -23.11
CA LEU A 301 6.94 -20.03 -22.45
C LEU A 301 6.08 -20.17 -21.20
N ALA A 302 4.94 -20.86 -21.28
CA ALA A 302 4.07 -21.11 -20.14
C ALA A 302 4.81 -21.82 -18.99
N THR A 303 5.59 -22.85 -19.30
CA THR A 303 6.41 -23.58 -18.32
C THR A 303 7.46 -22.68 -17.65
N ASN A 304 8.08 -21.76 -18.39
CA ASN A 304 9.08 -20.86 -17.82
C ASN A 304 8.45 -19.78 -16.94
N LEU A 305 7.25 -19.30 -17.29
CA LEU A 305 6.47 -18.39 -16.44
C LEU A 305 6.06 -19.09 -15.15
N GLU A 306 5.47 -20.29 -15.24
CA GLU A 306 5.11 -21.12 -14.09
C GLU A 306 6.28 -21.31 -13.13
N LYS A 307 7.43 -21.81 -13.63
CA LYS A 307 8.63 -22.02 -12.81
C LYS A 307 9.18 -20.74 -12.18
N ALA A 308 8.97 -19.59 -12.82
CA ALA A 308 9.42 -18.31 -12.28
C ALA A 308 8.45 -17.80 -11.20
N LEU A 309 7.14 -17.99 -11.37
CA LEU A 309 6.11 -17.59 -10.41
C LEU A 309 6.12 -18.46 -9.16
N ALA A 310 6.33 -19.77 -9.29
CA ALA A 310 6.39 -20.74 -8.20
C ALA A 310 7.62 -20.59 -7.27
N ARG A 311 8.40 -19.52 -7.41
CA ARG A 311 9.49 -19.21 -6.50
C ARG A 311 8.92 -18.58 -5.23
N PRO A 312 9.32 -19.00 -4.02
CA PRO A 312 8.74 -18.50 -2.77
C PRO A 312 8.73 -16.97 -2.67
N GLU A 313 9.79 -16.30 -3.14
CA GLU A 313 9.87 -14.84 -3.12
C GLU A 313 8.80 -14.14 -3.99
N ASN A 314 8.38 -14.77 -5.08
CA ASN A 314 7.36 -14.24 -5.97
C ASN A 314 5.97 -14.63 -5.51
N GLU A 315 5.83 -15.84 -4.97
CA GLU A 315 4.57 -16.35 -4.42
C GLU A 315 4.05 -15.43 -3.31
N VAL A 316 4.90 -15.11 -2.33
CA VAL A 316 4.54 -14.24 -1.19
C VAL A 316 4.21 -12.81 -1.61
N ALA A 317 4.80 -12.32 -2.70
CA ALA A 317 4.62 -10.94 -3.13
C ALA A 317 3.31 -10.70 -3.90
N ARG A 318 2.69 -11.75 -4.46
CA ARG A 318 1.57 -11.62 -5.40
C ARG A 318 0.21 -11.63 -4.71
N LYS A 319 -0.72 -10.84 -5.24
CA LYS A 319 -2.12 -10.76 -4.79
C LYS A 319 -3.11 -11.58 -5.63
N TYR A 320 -2.65 -12.18 -6.72
CA TYR A 320 -3.49 -12.93 -7.66
C TYR A 320 -2.65 -13.83 -8.58
N PRO A 321 -3.25 -14.94 -9.08
CA PRO A 321 -2.63 -15.74 -10.13
C PRO A 321 -2.37 -14.88 -11.37
N LEU A 322 -1.41 -15.28 -12.20
CA LEU A 322 -1.11 -14.55 -13.43
C LEU A 322 -2.14 -14.91 -14.51
N ASP A 323 -2.95 -13.96 -14.94
CA ASP A 323 -3.85 -14.17 -16.07
C ASP A 323 -3.03 -14.34 -17.36
N VAL A 324 -3.36 -15.32 -18.19
CA VAL A 324 -2.69 -15.55 -19.48
C VAL A 324 -3.70 -15.64 -20.61
N TYR A 325 -3.35 -15.01 -21.73
CA TYR A 325 -4.09 -15.15 -22.98
C TYR A 325 -3.22 -15.86 -24.01
N LEU A 326 -3.85 -16.75 -24.78
CA LEU A 326 -3.17 -17.44 -25.87
C LEU A 326 -3.16 -16.53 -27.09
N GLN A 327 -1.97 -16.19 -27.58
CA GLN A 327 -1.85 -15.35 -28.76
C GLN A 327 -2.08 -16.18 -30.03
N VAL A 328 -3.08 -15.78 -30.82
CA VAL A 328 -3.47 -16.45 -32.06
C VAL A 328 -3.12 -15.57 -33.26
N ASN A 329 -2.40 -16.13 -34.23
CA ASN A 329 -2.09 -15.47 -35.50
C ASN A 329 -3.27 -15.62 -36.47
N THR A 330 -4.30 -14.77 -36.31
CA THR A 330 -5.51 -14.79 -37.15
C THR A 330 -5.26 -14.35 -38.58
N SER A 331 -4.23 -13.52 -38.80
CA SER A 331 -3.90 -12.98 -40.13
C SER A 331 -3.22 -13.98 -41.05
N MET A 332 -2.70 -15.09 -40.51
CA MET A 332 -1.96 -16.13 -41.24
C MET A 332 -0.73 -15.63 -42.01
N GLU A 333 -0.28 -14.39 -41.76
CA GLU A 333 0.92 -13.82 -42.37
C GLU A 333 2.17 -14.48 -41.76
N GLU A 334 3.08 -14.95 -42.63
CA GLU A 334 4.36 -15.53 -42.21
C GLU A 334 5.21 -14.49 -41.45
N GLY A 335 5.80 -14.91 -40.32
CA GLY A 335 6.67 -14.07 -39.50
C GLY A 335 5.96 -13.27 -38.39
N LYS A 336 4.62 -13.29 -38.32
CA LYS A 336 3.90 -12.78 -37.14
C LYS A 336 3.86 -13.80 -36.01
N SER A 337 3.93 -13.30 -34.78
CA SER A 337 3.88 -14.14 -33.57
C SER A 337 2.46 -14.65 -33.27
N GLY A 338 2.39 -15.75 -32.53
CA GLY A 338 1.15 -16.43 -32.18
C GLY A 338 1.00 -17.80 -32.83
N ILE A 339 0.08 -18.59 -32.30
CA ILE A 339 -0.23 -19.95 -32.76
C ILE A 339 -1.27 -19.86 -33.88
N ALA A 340 -1.25 -20.83 -34.80
CA ALA A 340 -2.27 -20.94 -35.83
C ALA A 340 -3.69 -21.06 -35.22
N PRO A 341 -4.70 -20.42 -35.83
CA PRO A 341 -6.09 -20.50 -35.40
C PRO A 341 -6.66 -21.90 -35.60
N LEU A 342 -7.78 -22.19 -34.92
CA LEU A 342 -8.53 -23.43 -35.11
C LEU A 342 -9.63 -23.18 -36.15
N THR A 343 -9.59 -23.91 -37.26
CA THR A 343 -10.58 -23.81 -38.35
C THR A 343 -11.64 -24.90 -38.30
N SER A 344 -11.32 -26.06 -37.73
CA SER A 344 -12.23 -27.16 -37.47
C SER A 344 -11.91 -27.80 -36.12
N LYS A 345 -12.84 -28.62 -35.60
CA LYS A 345 -12.52 -29.48 -34.46
C LYS A 345 -11.35 -30.41 -34.84
N PRO A 346 -10.41 -30.67 -33.92
CA PRO A 346 -9.39 -31.68 -34.16
C PRO A 346 -10.05 -33.05 -34.28
N ASP A 347 -9.91 -33.67 -35.46
CA ASP A 347 -10.25 -35.08 -35.63
C ASP A 347 -9.27 -35.93 -34.80
N ASN A 348 -9.72 -37.10 -34.32
CA ASN A 348 -8.92 -38.03 -33.51
C ASN A 348 -7.69 -38.64 -34.24
N ALA A 349 -7.21 -38.04 -35.33
CA ALA A 349 -6.13 -38.55 -36.17
C ALA A 349 -4.90 -37.60 -36.21
N SER A 350 -3.81 -38.14 -35.64
CA SER A 350 -2.39 -37.91 -35.94
C SER A 350 -1.61 -36.74 -35.30
N SER A 351 -2.19 -35.61 -34.92
CA SER A 351 -1.50 -34.64 -34.05
C SER A 351 -2.46 -33.61 -33.45
N GLU A 352 -2.41 -33.45 -32.12
CA GLU A 352 -3.20 -32.42 -31.42
C GLU A 352 -2.77 -31.00 -31.87
N PRO A 353 -3.72 -30.08 -32.16
CA PRO A 353 -3.37 -28.70 -32.48
C PRO A 353 -2.60 -28.04 -31.34
N LEU A 354 -1.53 -27.32 -31.66
CA LEU A 354 -0.66 -26.64 -30.68
C LEU A 354 -1.43 -25.73 -29.70
N LEU A 355 -2.52 -25.10 -30.16
CA LEU A 355 -3.34 -24.24 -29.31
C LEU A 355 -4.08 -25.04 -28.23
N LEU A 356 -4.59 -26.23 -28.57
CA LEU A 356 -5.25 -27.13 -27.63
C LEU A 356 -4.23 -27.76 -26.67
N GLU A 357 -3.07 -28.16 -27.18
CA GLU A 357 -1.94 -28.65 -26.37
C GLU A 357 -1.53 -27.60 -25.32
N LEU A 358 -1.34 -26.35 -25.74
CA LEU A 358 -0.97 -25.25 -24.85
C LEU A 358 -2.04 -24.98 -23.78
N ALA A 359 -3.32 -24.93 -24.17
CA ALA A 359 -4.42 -24.73 -23.23
C ALA A 359 -4.44 -25.83 -22.16
N LYS A 360 -4.35 -27.11 -22.57
CA LYS A 360 -4.28 -28.26 -21.67
C LYS A 360 -3.05 -28.19 -20.76
N HIS A 361 -1.89 -27.82 -21.29
CA HIS A 361 -0.67 -27.67 -20.52
C HIS A 361 -0.83 -26.63 -19.41
N ILE A 362 -1.39 -25.46 -19.71
CA ILE A 362 -1.62 -24.41 -18.70
C ILE A 362 -2.60 -24.92 -17.63
N LEU A 363 -3.72 -25.52 -18.05
CA LEU A 363 -4.73 -26.03 -17.12
C LEU A 363 -4.18 -27.11 -16.18
N LEU A 364 -3.31 -28.00 -16.67
CA LEU A 364 -2.88 -29.18 -15.90
C LEU A 364 -1.54 -29.01 -15.19
N GLN A 365 -0.66 -28.15 -15.70
CA GLN A 365 0.76 -28.10 -15.29
C GLN A 365 1.20 -26.71 -14.83
N CYS A 366 0.34 -25.70 -14.84
CA CYS A 366 0.69 -24.33 -14.48
C CYS A 366 -0.25 -23.75 -13.41
N PRO A 367 -0.19 -24.23 -12.15
CA PRO A 367 -1.09 -23.80 -11.08
C PRO A 367 -1.00 -22.31 -10.73
N HIS A 368 0.08 -21.61 -11.08
CA HIS A 368 0.23 -20.16 -10.86
C HIS A 368 -0.28 -19.32 -12.05
N LEU A 369 -0.60 -19.96 -13.17
CA LEU A 369 -1.17 -19.33 -14.36
C LEU A 369 -2.68 -19.58 -14.43
N ARG A 370 -3.42 -18.54 -14.81
CA ARG A 370 -4.86 -18.65 -15.09
C ARG A 370 -5.15 -18.39 -16.56
N LEU A 371 -5.57 -19.43 -17.30
CA LEU A 371 -6.00 -19.30 -18.68
C LEU A 371 -7.27 -18.45 -18.74
N LYS A 372 -7.11 -17.20 -19.18
CA LYS A 372 -8.19 -16.21 -19.16
C LYS A 372 -8.89 -16.05 -20.50
N GLY A 373 -8.17 -16.25 -21.61
CA GLY A 373 -8.76 -16.04 -22.92
C GLY A 373 -7.80 -16.19 -24.10
N LEU A 374 -8.22 -15.64 -25.23
CA LEU A 374 -7.43 -15.55 -26.47
C LEU A 374 -7.13 -14.10 -26.81
N MET A 375 -5.98 -13.87 -27.45
CA MET A 375 -5.55 -12.56 -27.90
C MET A 375 -5.16 -12.60 -29.37
N THR A 376 -5.46 -11.53 -30.13
CA THR A 376 -4.86 -11.33 -31.44
C THR A 376 -4.44 -9.88 -31.70
N ILE A 377 -3.40 -9.72 -32.51
CA ILE A 377 -2.94 -8.43 -33.06
C ILE A 377 -3.66 -8.12 -34.38
N GLY A 378 -4.14 -9.14 -35.10
CA GLY A 378 -4.79 -9.02 -36.40
C GLY A 378 -3.88 -8.51 -37.53
N SER A 379 -4.48 -8.21 -38.69
CA SER A 379 -3.81 -7.55 -39.80
C SER A 379 -4.06 -6.03 -39.80
N GLN A 380 -3.01 -5.26 -40.12
CA GLN A 380 -3.10 -3.81 -40.23
C GLN A 380 -4.08 -3.38 -41.34
N ALA A 381 -4.13 -4.12 -42.45
CA ALA A 381 -5.03 -3.84 -43.57
C ALA A 381 -6.50 -4.03 -43.15
N ASN A 382 -6.81 -5.16 -42.50
CA ASN A 382 -8.16 -5.44 -41.99
C ASN A 382 -8.59 -4.41 -40.94
N SER A 383 -7.66 -4.01 -40.05
CA SER A 383 -7.92 -2.98 -39.04
C SER A 383 -8.32 -1.65 -39.67
N GLN A 384 -7.61 -1.22 -40.73
CA GLN A 384 -7.92 0.02 -41.45
C GLN A 384 -9.26 -0.06 -42.19
N GLN A 385 -9.54 -1.18 -42.85
CA GLN A 385 -10.79 -1.36 -43.59
C GLN A 385 -12.02 -1.44 -42.68
N SER A 386 -11.87 -1.99 -41.47
CA SER A 386 -12.96 -2.12 -40.51
C SER A 386 -13.53 -0.78 -40.00
N ARG A 387 -12.80 0.34 -40.19
CA ARG A 387 -13.27 1.69 -39.84
C ARG A 387 -14.58 2.05 -40.53
N ASP A 388 -14.71 1.65 -41.80
CA ASP A 388 -15.85 2.00 -42.63
C ASP A 388 -16.90 0.87 -42.65
N SER A 389 -16.46 -0.39 -42.64
CA SER A 389 -17.34 -1.55 -42.80
C SER A 389 -17.82 -2.18 -41.48
N ARG A 390 -17.17 -1.87 -40.35
CA ARG A 390 -17.28 -2.56 -39.04
C ARG A 390 -16.99 -4.07 -39.08
N GLN A 391 -16.57 -4.62 -40.22
CA GLN A 391 -16.23 -6.03 -40.40
C GLN A 391 -14.73 -6.22 -40.29
N ASN A 392 -14.30 -7.25 -39.55
CA ASN A 392 -12.89 -7.60 -39.42
C ASN A 392 -12.73 -9.14 -39.42
N PRO A 393 -12.17 -9.73 -40.51
CA PRO A 393 -11.97 -11.18 -40.63
C PRO A 393 -11.09 -11.78 -39.52
N ASP A 394 -10.16 -10.99 -38.97
CA ASP A 394 -9.31 -11.44 -37.86
C ASP A 394 -10.15 -11.71 -36.60
N PHE A 395 -11.11 -10.83 -36.31
CA PHE A 395 -11.97 -10.96 -35.12
C PHE A 395 -12.97 -12.12 -35.26
N GLU A 396 -13.49 -12.34 -36.47
CA GLU A 396 -14.30 -13.52 -36.77
C GLU A 396 -13.52 -14.83 -36.58
N THR A 397 -12.27 -14.85 -37.06
CA THR A 397 -11.36 -15.99 -36.91
C THR A 397 -11.07 -16.26 -35.43
N LEU A 398 -10.85 -15.21 -34.63
CA LEU A 398 -10.59 -15.35 -33.19
C LEU A 398 -11.83 -15.87 -32.44
N GLN A 399 -13.03 -15.35 -32.73
CA GLN A 399 -14.27 -15.87 -32.16
C GLN A 399 -14.47 -17.36 -32.48
N THR A 400 -14.22 -17.73 -33.73
CA THR A 400 -14.36 -19.12 -34.17
C THR A 400 -13.36 -20.02 -33.49
N THR A 401 -12.11 -19.58 -33.39
CA THR A 401 -11.06 -20.28 -32.66
C THR A 401 -11.44 -20.46 -31.19
N ARG A 402 -11.95 -19.42 -30.52
CA ARG A 402 -12.45 -19.51 -29.13
C ARG A 402 -13.51 -20.58 -28.97
N ARG A 403 -14.54 -20.54 -29.82
CA ARG A 403 -15.67 -21.48 -29.76
C ARG A 403 -15.20 -22.92 -29.93
N ILE A 404 -14.32 -23.17 -30.91
CA ILE A 404 -13.78 -24.51 -31.17
C ILE A 404 -12.90 -24.98 -30.01
N LEU A 405 -12.00 -24.10 -29.51
CA LEU A 405 -11.13 -24.42 -28.39
C LEU A 405 -11.95 -24.77 -27.15
N GLN A 406 -12.88 -23.89 -26.76
CA GLN A 406 -13.69 -24.09 -25.57
C GLN A 406 -14.54 -25.36 -25.67
N LYS A 407 -15.21 -25.58 -26.80
CA LYS A 407 -15.97 -26.82 -27.04
C LYS A 407 -15.08 -28.07 -26.93
N SER A 408 -13.86 -28.01 -27.45
CA SER A 408 -12.89 -29.13 -27.37
C SER A 408 -12.41 -29.38 -25.94
N LEU A 409 -12.36 -28.35 -25.09
CA LEU A 409 -12.04 -28.47 -23.67
C LEU A 409 -13.23 -29.04 -22.88
N CYS A 410 -14.44 -28.49 -23.07
CA CYS A 410 -15.67 -28.92 -22.38
C CYS A 410 -16.02 -30.39 -22.64
N GLU A 411 -15.90 -30.85 -23.89
CA GLU A 411 -16.26 -32.22 -24.28
C GLU A 411 -15.26 -33.28 -23.75
N ASN A 412 -14.10 -32.86 -23.24
CA ASN A 412 -13.07 -33.77 -22.73
C ASN A 412 -13.29 -34.04 -21.23
N GLN A 413 -14.05 -35.09 -20.92
CA GLN A 413 -14.38 -35.47 -19.54
C GLN A 413 -13.14 -35.85 -18.69
N ASP A 414 -12.13 -36.45 -19.31
CA ASP A 414 -10.88 -36.81 -18.64
C ASP A 414 -10.11 -35.55 -18.23
N LEU A 415 -10.04 -34.55 -19.11
CA LEU A 415 -9.45 -33.25 -18.83
C LEU A 415 -10.21 -32.53 -17.73
N ALA A 416 -11.54 -32.45 -17.80
CA ALA A 416 -12.36 -31.83 -16.77
C ALA A 416 -12.13 -32.48 -15.39
N SER A 417 -12.05 -33.82 -15.36
CA SER A 417 -11.75 -34.59 -14.14
C SER A 417 -10.33 -34.38 -13.62
N ALA A 418 -9.36 -34.20 -14.52
CA ALA A 418 -7.98 -33.91 -14.16
C ALA A 418 -7.81 -32.48 -13.63
N VAL A 419 -8.45 -31.49 -14.26
CA VAL A 419 -8.43 -30.08 -13.82
C VAL A 419 -9.00 -29.91 -12.42
N LYS A 420 -10.09 -30.61 -12.09
CA LYS A 420 -10.66 -30.62 -10.72
C LYS A 420 -9.71 -31.14 -9.64
N LYS A 421 -8.64 -31.85 -10.01
CA LYS A 421 -7.63 -32.38 -9.08
C LYS A 421 -6.40 -31.48 -8.97
N VAL A 422 -6.29 -30.45 -9.81
CA VAL A 422 -5.17 -29.50 -9.76
C VAL A 422 -5.41 -28.52 -8.63
N HIS A 423 -4.41 -28.41 -7.74
CA HIS A 423 -4.43 -27.41 -6.70
C HIS A 423 -3.86 -26.10 -7.27
N TYR A 424 -4.74 -25.20 -7.71
CA TYR A 424 -4.34 -23.88 -8.20
C TYR A 424 -3.82 -23.02 -7.06
N TRP A 425 -2.81 -22.22 -7.36
CA TRP A 425 -2.24 -21.31 -6.37
C TRP A 425 -3.17 -20.12 -6.14
N SER A 426 -3.40 -19.79 -4.87
CA SER A 426 -4.11 -18.59 -4.43
C SER A 426 -3.38 -17.95 -3.25
N PRO A 427 -3.38 -16.61 -3.13
CA PRO A 427 -2.66 -15.91 -2.06
C PRO A 427 -3.23 -16.20 -0.66
N ASP A 428 -4.51 -16.56 -0.57
CA ASP A 428 -5.22 -16.91 0.66
C ASP A 428 -5.20 -18.42 0.96
N GLY A 429 -4.63 -19.24 0.05
CA GLY A 429 -4.64 -20.71 0.15
C GLY A 429 -6.04 -21.32 0.09
N LEU A 430 -7.05 -20.53 -0.27
CA LEU A 430 -8.42 -21.01 -0.43
C LEU A 430 -8.56 -21.66 -1.80
N GLU A 431 -9.02 -22.92 -1.81
CA GLU A 431 -9.43 -23.60 -3.04
C GLU A 431 -10.66 -22.90 -3.62
N LYS A 432 -10.53 -22.42 -4.85
CA LYS A 432 -11.65 -21.94 -5.67
C LYS A 432 -11.79 -22.86 -6.87
N GLU A 433 -13.02 -23.15 -7.27
CA GLU A 433 -13.30 -23.83 -8.54
C GLU A 433 -13.04 -22.86 -9.72
N GLU A 434 -11.78 -22.45 -9.92
CA GLU A 434 -11.38 -21.36 -10.83
C GLU A 434 -11.79 -21.55 -12.30
N TYR A 435 -12.04 -22.79 -12.73
CA TYR A 435 -12.42 -23.13 -14.10
C TYR A 435 -13.81 -23.77 -14.23
N ALA A 436 -14.69 -23.64 -13.23
CA ALA A 436 -16.04 -24.20 -13.32
C ALA A 436 -16.77 -23.73 -14.58
N ASP A 437 -16.71 -22.43 -14.88
CA ASP A 437 -17.35 -21.82 -16.05
C ASP A 437 -16.76 -22.33 -17.37
N LEU A 438 -15.45 -22.62 -17.41
CA LEU A 438 -14.76 -23.09 -18.62
C LEU A 438 -15.28 -24.44 -19.11
N PHE A 439 -15.78 -25.28 -18.20
CA PHE A 439 -16.36 -26.61 -18.50
C PHE A 439 -17.90 -26.61 -18.48
N SER A 440 -18.52 -25.43 -18.45
CA SER A 440 -19.97 -25.27 -18.56
C SER A 440 -20.43 -25.15 -20.02
N ASP A 441 -21.74 -25.04 -20.24
CA ASP A 441 -22.34 -24.79 -21.57
C ASP A 441 -22.21 -23.32 -22.03
N ASP A 442 -21.62 -22.42 -21.23
CA ASP A 442 -21.42 -21.01 -21.60
C ASP A 442 -20.27 -20.84 -22.62
N GLU A 443 -20.59 -20.55 -23.89
CA GLU A 443 -19.59 -20.32 -24.96
C GLU A 443 -18.75 -19.02 -24.81
N HIS A 444 -18.85 -18.32 -23.69
CA HIS A 444 -18.15 -17.04 -23.41
C HIS A 444 -17.16 -17.09 -22.24
N ALA A 445 -16.88 -18.26 -21.67
CA ALA A 445 -15.96 -18.40 -20.54
C ALA A 445 -14.52 -17.92 -20.85
N LEU A 446 -14.06 -18.09 -22.10
CA LEU A 446 -12.78 -17.54 -22.55
C LEU A 446 -12.96 -16.12 -23.11
N GLU A 447 -12.25 -15.17 -22.50
CA GLU A 447 -12.30 -13.77 -22.93
C GLU A 447 -11.56 -13.54 -24.26
N LEU A 448 -11.93 -12.48 -24.98
CA LEU A 448 -11.24 -12.05 -26.19
C LEU A 448 -10.55 -10.71 -25.93
N SER A 449 -9.22 -10.68 -26.06
CA SER A 449 -8.43 -9.46 -26.10
C SER A 449 -8.14 -9.10 -27.56
N MET A 450 -8.89 -8.14 -28.09
CA MET A 450 -8.76 -7.69 -29.47
C MET A 450 -9.30 -6.27 -29.64
N GLY A 451 -8.85 -5.58 -30.68
CA GLY A 451 -9.18 -4.17 -30.93
C GLY A 451 -8.11 -3.21 -30.44
N MET A 452 -7.75 -2.30 -31.34
CA MET A 452 -6.83 -1.19 -31.14
C MET A 452 -7.52 0.13 -31.51
N SER A 453 -6.79 1.25 -31.50
CA SER A 453 -7.33 2.58 -31.83
C SER A 453 -8.16 2.61 -33.13
N ALA A 454 -7.75 1.84 -34.14
CA ALA A 454 -8.32 1.89 -35.48
C ALA A 454 -9.61 1.09 -35.66
N ASP A 455 -9.83 0.07 -34.84
CA ASP A 455 -10.82 -0.98 -35.05
C ASP A 455 -11.57 -1.36 -33.76
N LEU A 456 -11.54 -0.45 -32.77
CA LEU A 456 -12.20 -0.58 -31.47
C LEU A 456 -13.70 -0.88 -31.57
N GLU A 457 -14.43 -0.18 -32.43
CA GLU A 457 -15.87 -0.37 -32.61
C GLU A 457 -16.18 -1.77 -33.15
N SER A 458 -15.38 -2.23 -34.13
CA SER A 458 -15.52 -3.57 -34.66
C SER A 458 -15.20 -4.61 -33.58
N ALA A 459 -14.11 -4.44 -32.83
CA ALA A 459 -13.78 -5.38 -31.75
C ALA A 459 -14.88 -5.50 -30.70
N ILE A 460 -15.52 -4.38 -30.32
CA ILE A 460 -16.67 -4.35 -29.41
C ILE A 460 -17.86 -5.10 -30.01
N ALA A 461 -18.20 -4.84 -31.27
CA ALA A 461 -19.28 -5.57 -31.96
C ALA A 461 -19.01 -7.09 -31.98
N TYR A 462 -17.75 -7.49 -32.14
CA TYR A 462 -17.30 -8.88 -32.07
C TYR A 462 -17.07 -9.40 -30.64
N GLY A 463 -17.52 -8.68 -29.60
CA GLY A 463 -17.52 -9.19 -28.23
C GLY A 463 -16.15 -9.28 -27.59
N SER A 464 -15.27 -8.33 -27.92
CA SER A 464 -14.05 -8.12 -27.16
C SER A 464 -14.37 -7.86 -25.69
N ALA A 465 -13.62 -8.48 -24.78
CA ALA A 465 -13.69 -8.20 -23.34
C ALA A 465 -12.69 -7.10 -22.94
N GLU A 466 -11.68 -6.86 -23.77
CA GLU A 466 -10.63 -5.87 -23.53
C GLU A 466 -10.10 -5.28 -24.84
N VAL A 467 -10.08 -3.95 -24.93
CA VAL A 467 -9.53 -3.20 -26.06
C VAL A 467 -8.22 -2.52 -25.66
N ARG A 468 -7.22 -2.56 -26.55
CA ARG A 468 -5.84 -2.14 -26.26
C ARG A 468 -5.49 -0.85 -27.00
N ILE A 469 -5.64 0.29 -26.32
CA ILE A 469 -5.59 1.62 -26.94
C ILE A 469 -4.35 2.38 -26.48
N GLY A 470 -3.55 2.86 -27.43
CA GLY A 470 -2.29 3.54 -27.16
C GLY A 470 -2.29 5.00 -27.62
N SER A 471 -2.19 5.22 -28.93
CA SER A 471 -2.01 6.57 -29.51
C SER A 471 -3.18 7.51 -29.18
N ASP A 472 -4.39 6.98 -29.00
CA ASP A 472 -5.55 7.82 -28.68
C ASP A 472 -5.50 8.27 -27.21
N CYS A 473 -4.88 7.47 -26.32
CA CYS A 473 -4.68 7.78 -24.90
C CYS A 473 -3.51 8.75 -24.66
N PHE A 474 -2.38 8.55 -25.35
CA PHE A 474 -1.11 9.24 -25.06
C PHE A 474 -0.61 10.15 -26.19
N GLY A 475 -1.29 10.19 -27.34
CA GLY A 475 -0.83 10.95 -28.51
C GLY A 475 0.29 10.25 -29.30
N ALA A 476 1.02 11.04 -30.09
CA ALA A 476 2.11 10.54 -30.93
C ALA A 476 3.26 9.98 -30.08
N ARG A 477 3.94 8.96 -30.61
CA ARG A 477 5.08 8.30 -29.94
C ARG A 477 6.38 8.90 -30.44
N SER A 478 7.35 9.04 -29.55
CA SER A 478 8.75 9.28 -29.92
C SER A 478 9.41 7.99 -30.45
N THR A 479 10.64 8.11 -30.93
CA THR A 479 11.44 6.94 -31.31
C THR A 479 11.80 6.10 -30.07
N SER A 480 12.07 4.80 -30.25
CA SER A 480 12.40 3.92 -29.11
C SER A 480 13.63 4.38 -28.32
N HIS A 481 14.58 5.06 -28.98
CA HIS A 481 15.78 5.59 -28.33
C HIS A 481 15.44 6.81 -27.47
N GLU A 482 14.76 7.81 -28.03
CA GLU A 482 14.32 9.01 -27.30
C GLU A 482 13.41 8.64 -26.12
N ALA A 483 12.48 7.71 -26.32
CA ALA A 483 11.60 7.22 -25.26
C ALA A 483 12.39 6.59 -24.09
N ALA A 484 13.43 5.81 -24.39
CA ALA A 484 14.29 5.22 -23.37
C ALA A 484 15.09 6.29 -22.61
N GLU A 485 15.63 7.29 -23.31
CA GLU A 485 16.36 8.39 -22.69
C GLU A 485 15.48 9.23 -21.76
N VAL A 486 14.27 9.60 -22.22
CA VAL A 486 13.31 10.35 -21.39
C VAL A 486 12.92 9.53 -20.16
N ARG A 487 12.60 8.25 -20.32
CA ARG A 487 12.26 7.36 -19.21
C ARG A 487 13.39 7.29 -18.17
N GLN A 488 14.62 7.05 -18.61
CA GLN A 488 15.77 6.95 -17.70
C GLN A 488 16.05 8.27 -16.98
N LYS A 489 15.92 9.39 -17.71
CA LYS A 489 16.05 10.74 -17.13
C LYS A 489 15.00 11.00 -16.04
N GLU A 490 13.73 10.67 -16.29
CA GLU A 490 12.67 10.84 -15.29
C GLU A 490 12.88 9.96 -14.05
N ILE A 491 13.25 8.69 -14.25
CA ILE A 491 13.56 7.76 -13.16
C ILE A 491 14.71 8.30 -12.32
N GLN A 492 15.80 8.74 -12.95
CA GLN A 492 16.96 9.29 -12.25
C GLN A 492 16.61 10.58 -11.48
N GLN A 493 15.92 11.51 -12.12
CA GLN A 493 15.55 12.78 -11.49
C GLN A 493 14.66 12.54 -10.26
N SER A 494 13.72 11.61 -10.36
CA SER A 494 12.77 11.34 -9.29
C SER A 494 13.39 10.53 -8.15
N ALA A 495 14.40 9.69 -8.45
CA ALA A 495 15.18 8.95 -7.47
C ALA A 495 15.95 9.85 -6.48
N GLU A 496 16.24 11.11 -6.84
CA GLU A 496 16.97 12.07 -5.99
C GLU A 496 16.04 13.02 -5.21
N GLN A 497 14.73 13.05 -5.51
CA GLN A 497 13.80 13.97 -4.88
C GLN A 497 13.36 13.52 -3.48
N PRO A 498 13.24 14.41 -2.48
CA PRO A 498 12.74 14.07 -1.16
C PRO A 498 11.27 13.64 -1.19
N LEU A 499 10.95 12.51 -0.55
CA LEU A 499 9.56 12.17 -0.25
C LEU A 499 9.01 13.06 0.87
N VAL A 500 9.78 13.16 1.97
CA VAL A 500 9.44 13.95 3.15
C VAL A 500 10.41 15.11 3.29
N LYS A 501 9.87 16.32 3.40
CA LYS A 501 10.63 17.55 3.63
C LYS A 501 10.52 18.04 5.08
N GLN A 502 9.41 17.71 5.74
CA GLN A 502 9.12 18.18 7.09
C GLN A 502 8.40 17.11 7.91
N VAL A 503 8.81 16.97 9.17
CA VAL A 503 8.09 16.19 10.19
C VAL A 503 7.60 17.14 11.28
N VAL A 504 6.31 17.08 11.60
CA VAL A 504 5.69 17.91 12.63
C VAL A 504 5.20 17.04 13.79
N PHE A 505 5.67 17.35 14.98
CA PHE A 505 5.32 16.64 16.20
C PHE A 505 4.20 17.38 16.95
N HIS A 506 3.15 16.64 17.29
CA HIS A 506 2.03 17.13 18.10
C HIS A 506 2.20 16.59 19.51
N THR A 507 2.75 17.43 20.39
CA THR A 507 2.89 17.18 21.83
C THR A 507 1.63 17.61 22.58
N LYS A 508 1.44 17.11 23.80
CA LYS A 508 0.40 17.62 24.69
C LYS A 508 0.76 19.03 25.18
N ASN A 509 -0.24 19.88 25.29
CA ASN A 509 -0.04 21.28 25.72
C ASN A 509 -0.01 21.45 27.25
N THR A 510 -0.28 20.39 28.01
CA THR A 510 -0.25 20.33 29.47
C THR A 510 0.18 18.93 29.93
N PRO A 511 0.76 18.76 31.13
CA PRO A 511 1.00 17.44 31.72
C PRO A 511 -0.28 16.59 31.68
N TRP A 512 -0.22 15.47 30.95
CA TRP A 512 -1.38 14.66 30.60
C TRP A 512 -1.04 13.18 30.70
N PHE A 513 -2.00 12.36 31.15
CA PHE A 513 -1.88 10.89 31.25
C PHE A 513 -0.55 10.37 31.84
N VAL A 514 0.03 11.09 32.80
CA VAL A 514 1.30 10.80 33.46
C VAL A 514 2.52 10.89 32.55
N SER A 515 2.61 10.03 31.54
CA SER A 515 3.80 9.89 30.70
C SER A 515 3.74 10.64 29.38
N ASP A 516 2.61 11.28 29.02
CA ASP A 516 2.49 11.91 27.70
C ASP A 516 3.55 12.99 27.46
N ALA A 517 4.09 13.01 26.25
CA ALA A 517 5.12 13.95 25.82
C ALA A 517 4.54 15.37 25.68
N CYS A 518 5.08 16.28 26.49
CA CYS A 518 4.88 17.72 26.39
C CYS A 518 6.02 18.36 25.58
N VAL A 519 5.81 19.62 25.18
CA VAL A 519 6.81 20.45 24.48
C VAL A 519 8.16 20.50 25.24
N THR A 520 8.11 20.54 26.56
CA THR A 520 9.28 20.57 27.44
C THR A 520 10.04 19.25 27.48
N ASP A 521 9.34 18.12 27.33
CA ASP A 521 9.98 16.80 27.34
C ASP A 521 10.86 16.60 26.11
N VAL A 522 10.41 17.06 24.93
CA VAL A 522 11.20 16.99 23.69
C VAL A 522 12.50 17.76 23.81
N GLN A 523 12.43 18.98 24.37
CA GLN A 523 13.61 19.82 24.58
C GLN A 523 14.55 19.19 25.61
N TYR A 524 14.00 18.78 26.76
CA TYR A 524 14.75 18.11 27.81
C TYR A 524 15.49 16.87 27.27
N THR A 525 14.81 16.03 26.50
CA THR A 525 15.41 14.84 25.90
C THR A 525 16.60 15.20 25.00
N ILE A 526 16.44 16.14 24.06
CA ILE A 526 17.53 16.55 23.16
C ILE A 526 18.70 17.12 23.96
N ASP A 527 18.43 18.00 24.93
CA ASP A 527 19.45 18.63 25.77
C ASP A 527 20.22 17.59 26.60
N GLN A 528 19.54 16.61 27.19
CA GLN A 528 20.20 15.54 27.95
C GLN A 528 21.10 14.69 27.05
N LEU A 529 20.66 14.38 25.82
CA LEU A 529 21.46 13.57 24.89
C LEU A 529 22.68 14.34 24.35
N LEU A 530 22.56 15.65 24.09
CA LEU A 530 23.68 16.51 23.68
C LEU A 530 24.77 16.56 24.76
N HIS A 531 24.36 16.67 26.03
CA HIS A 531 25.25 16.84 27.17
C HIS A 531 25.59 15.53 27.90
N THR A 532 25.16 14.38 27.36
CA THR A 532 25.34 13.09 28.02
C THR A 532 26.80 12.77 28.32
N THR A 533 27.05 12.21 29.49
CA THR A 533 28.37 11.72 29.94
C THR A 533 28.47 10.20 29.88
N MET A 534 27.54 9.53 29.18
CA MET A 534 27.55 8.08 29.01
C MET A 534 28.84 7.59 28.34
N ASP A 535 29.24 6.36 28.67
CA ASP A 535 30.31 5.67 27.95
C ASP A 535 29.93 5.49 26.47
N ASN A 536 30.90 5.70 25.58
CA ASN A 536 30.67 5.70 24.13
C ASN A 536 29.55 6.65 23.68
N ALA A 537 29.45 7.84 24.27
CA ALA A 537 28.41 8.83 23.95
C ALA A 537 28.45 9.42 22.53
N ALA A 538 29.51 9.19 21.73
CA ALA A 538 29.68 9.86 20.44
C ALA A 538 28.50 9.65 19.46
N PRO A 539 27.96 8.43 19.24
CA PRO A 539 26.77 8.23 18.41
C PRO A 539 25.55 8.98 18.93
N VAL A 540 25.34 8.98 20.24
CA VAL A 540 24.20 9.63 20.91
C VAL A 540 24.27 11.15 20.70
N LYS A 541 25.43 11.76 20.93
CA LYS A 541 25.64 13.20 20.73
C LYS A 541 25.47 13.61 19.28
N LYS A 542 25.98 12.80 18.32
CA LYS A 542 25.79 13.05 16.89
C LYS A 542 24.31 13.00 16.48
N MET A 543 23.57 12.00 16.97
CA MET A 543 22.13 11.88 16.73
C MET A 543 21.37 13.09 17.27
N ALA A 544 21.62 13.47 18.53
CA ALA A 544 20.96 14.62 19.15
C ALA A 544 21.30 15.95 18.47
N ALA A 545 22.56 16.16 18.07
CA ALA A 545 22.97 17.34 17.32
C ALA A 545 22.25 17.44 15.97
N ARG A 546 22.13 16.32 15.25
CA ARG A 546 21.38 16.29 13.99
C ARG A 546 19.89 16.62 14.19
N TRP A 547 19.26 16.10 15.25
CA TRP A 547 17.87 16.46 15.57
C TRP A 547 17.71 17.95 15.90
N GLN A 548 18.65 18.50 16.67
CA GLN A 548 18.69 19.94 16.95
C GLN A 548 18.81 20.74 15.65
N ASP A 549 19.71 20.36 14.74
CA ASP A 549 19.85 20.98 13.42
C ASP A 549 18.55 20.87 12.60
N HIS A 550 17.83 19.73 12.66
CA HIS A 550 16.53 19.59 12.00
C HIS A 550 15.48 20.55 12.55
N PHE A 551 15.44 20.77 13.87
CA PHE A 551 14.56 21.78 14.46
C PHE A 551 14.95 23.20 14.03
N ASP A 552 16.24 23.51 14.02
CA ASP A 552 16.75 24.83 13.66
C ASP A 552 16.50 25.17 12.18
N GLN A 553 16.55 24.17 11.30
CA GLN A 553 16.25 24.28 9.88
C GLN A 553 14.73 24.19 9.56
N GLY A 554 13.89 23.85 10.54
CA GLY A 554 12.46 23.66 10.37
C GLY A 554 12.06 22.36 9.65
N ALA A 555 13.00 21.43 9.46
CA ALA A 555 12.72 20.08 8.98
C ALA A 555 11.99 19.25 10.05
N PHE A 556 12.34 19.46 11.32
CA PHE A 556 11.51 19.09 12.47
C PHE A 556 10.79 20.33 12.99
N LYS A 557 9.53 20.17 13.38
CA LYS A 557 8.74 21.25 13.96
C LYS A 557 7.85 20.74 15.08
N LEU A 558 7.72 21.52 16.14
CA LEU A 558 6.67 21.32 17.14
C LEU A 558 5.44 22.10 16.69
N GLN A 559 4.26 21.45 16.70
CA GLN A 559 3.01 22.14 16.38
C GLN A 559 2.74 23.28 17.37
N ILE A 560 3.08 23.08 18.64
CA ILE A 560 3.01 24.09 19.70
C ILE A 560 4.38 24.76 19.84
N PRO A 561 4.46 26.11 19.79
CA PRO A 561 5.70 26.84 20.00
C PRO A 561 6.38 26.49 21.34
N LYS A 562 7.72 26.51 21.36
CA LYS A 562 8.52 26.13 22.54
C LYS A 562 8.21 26.98 23.78
N ASP A 563 7.85 28.24 23.55
CA ASP A 563 7.55 29.28 24.54
C ASP A 563 6.05 29.44 24.82
N ALA A 564 5.19 28.62 24.19
CA ALA A 564 3.76 28.69 24.42
C ALA A 564 3.44 28.33 25.89
N PRO A 565 2.59 29.12 26.56
CA PRO A 565 2.15 28.76 27.90
C PRO A 565 1.35 27.45 27.88
N LEU A 566 1.38 26.72 29.00
CA LEU A 566 0.56 25.52 29.16
C LEU A 566 -0.92 25.87 28.91
N GLY A 567 -1.60 25.06 28.08
CA GLY A 567 -2.98 25.31 27.70
C GLY A 567 -3.18 26.33 26.57
N ALA A 568 -2.11 26.76 25.88
CA ALA A 568 -2.24 27.65 24.72
C ALA A 568 -3.13 27.06 23.62
N ASP A 569 -3.91 27.93 22.98
CA ASP A 569 -4.65 27.62 21.76
C ASP A 569 -3.68 27.52 20.58
N ALA A 570 -3.66 26.35 19.93
CA ALA A 570 -2.82 26.05 18.77
C ALA A 570 -3.62 25.95 17.45
N GLY A 571 -4.90 26.35 17.47
CA GLY A 571 -5.85 26.22 16.36
C GLY A 571 -6.59 24.88 16.38
N GLU A 572 -7.79 24.85 15.79
CA GLU A 572 -8.77 23.74 15.90
C GLU A 572 -8.18 22.34 15.68
N VAL A 573 -7.45 22.12 14.57
CA VAL A 573 -6.85 20.82 14.24
C VAL A 573 -5.75 20.41 15.22
N ALA A 574 -4.91 21.36 15.63
CA ALA A 574 -3.87 21.07 16.62
C ALA A 574 -4.49 20.82 17.99
N ASN A 575 -5.50 21.60 18.38
CA ASN A 575 -6.20 21.45 19.64
C ASN A 575 -6.88 20.09 19.76
N PHE A 576 -7.48 19.56 18.69
CA PHE A 576 -8.07 18.21 18.68
C PHE A 576 -7.08 17.14 19.20
N TRP A 577 -5.81 17.21 18.79
CA TRP A 577 -4.77 16.27 19.19
C TRP A 577 -4.12 16.61 20.52
N THR A 578 -3.91 17.90 20.76
CA THR A 578 -3.01 18.39 21.81
C THR A 578 -3.72 18.85 23.08
N GLN A 579 -5.03 19.11 23.01
CA GLN A 579 -5.84 19.53 24.16
C GLN A 579 -6.55 18.35 24.84
N PRO A 580 -6.92 18.53 26.14
CA PRO A 580 -7.75 17.60 26.90
C PRO A 580 -9.15 17.33 26.32
N GLU A 581 -9.59 18.10 25.33
CA GLU A 581 -10.92 18.02 24.73
C GLU A 581 -10.92 17.04 23.54
N GLY A 582 -11.99 16.24 23.42
CA GLY A 582 -12.08 15.08 22.54
C GLY A 582 -11.91 13.77 23.32
N TYR A 583 -13.03 13.18 23.77
CA TYR A 583 -13.21 11.84 24.36
C TYR A 583 -12.00 11.20 25.06
N GLY A 584 -11.94 11.44 26.39
CA GLY A 584 -11.22 10.77 27.49
C GLY A 584 -10.15 9.70 27.27
N ALA A 585 -9.27 9.84 26.27
CA ALA A 585 -8.45 8.72 25.87
C ALA A 585 -7.19 8.99 25.03
N LEU A 586 -6.29 8.00 25.03
CA LEU A 586 -5.13 7.85 24.13
C LEU A 586 -5.54 7.89 22.64
N ASN A 587 -4.62 8.26 21.74
CA ASN A 587 -4.89 8.58 20.32
C ASN A 587 -5.92 7.67 19.60
N TYR A 588 -5.79 6.35 19.71
CA TYR A 588 -6.69 5.39 19.01
C TYR A 588 -8.15 5.45 19.50
N ARG A 589 -8.35 5.64 20.80
CA ARG A 589 -9.69 5.79 21.39
C ARG A 589 -10.32 7.11 20.92
N LYS A 590 -9.57 8.22 20.88
CA LYS A 590 -10.05 9.48 20.26
C LYS A 590 -10.48 9.27 18.81
N LEU A 591 -9.64 8.58 18.03
CA LEU A 591 -9.92 8.27 16.62
C LEU A 591 -11.19 7.44 16.41
N THR A 592 -11.49 6.55 17.35
CA THR A 592 -12.66 5.66 17.30
C THR A 592 -13.82 6.16 18.18
N GLN A 593 -13.75 7.40 18.66
CA GLN A 593 -14.72 8.02 19.56
C GLN A 593 -14.96 7.23 20.87
N ASP A 594 -14.04 6.31 21.20
CA ASP A 594 -14.12 5.39 22.32
C ASP A 594 -15.45 4.60 22.39
N ALA A 595 -16.10 4.42 21.24
CA ALA A 595 -17.42 3.79 21.17
C ALA A 595 -17.33 2.25 21.16
N GLU A 596 -18.43 1.60 21.54
CA GLU A 596 -18.61 0.14 21.53
C GLU A 596 -18.82 -0.41 20.11
N TRP A 597 -17.83 -0.22 19.24
CA TRP A 597 -17.87 -0.75 17.89
C TRP A 597 -17.82 -2.29 17.88
N PRO A 598 -18.59 -2.96 17.01
CA PRO A 598 -18.27 -4.33 16.60
C PRO A 598 -16.81 -4.41 16.14
N SER A 599 -16.05 -5.40 16.62
CA SER A 599 -14.59 -5.41 16.39
C SER A 599 -14.18 -5.60 14.92
N ASP A 600 -15.09 -6.06 14.06
CA ASP A 600 -14.93 -6.18 12.62
C ASP A 600 -15.34 -4.92 11.83
N THR A 601 -15.79 -3.86 12.53
CA THR A 601 -16.08 -2.56 11.90
C THR A 601 -14.84 -2.04 11.17
N PRO A 602 -14.93 -1.60 9.90
CA PRO A 602 -13.79 -1.02 9.20
C PRO A 602 -13.25 0.22 9.92
N PHE A 603 -11.92 0.35 10.02
CA PHE A 603 -11.30 1.51 10.68
C PHE A 603 -11.76 2.84 10.06
N THR A 604 -11.90 2.90 8.74
CA THR A 604 -12.44 4.08 8.03
C THR A 604 -13.86 4.45 8.43
N THR A 605 -14.67 3.48 8.88
CA THR A 605 -16.02 3.75 9.40
C THR A 605 -15.96 4.30 10.82
N ALA A 606 -15.11 3.71 11.68
CA ALA A 606 -14.94 4.16 13.06
C ALA A 606 -14.36 5.58 13.19
N LEU A 607 -13.60 6.03 12.18
CA LEU A 607 -13.04 7.39 12.09
C LEU A 607 -14.10 8.50 11.98
N GLY A 608 -15.33 8.18 11.57
CA GLY A 608 -16.38 9.19 11.34
C GLY A 608 -15.92 10.29 10.36
N ASP A 609 -16.06 11.55 10.75
CA ASP A 609 -15.77 12.71 9.91
C ASP A 609 -14.29 12.88 9.53
N LEU A 610 -13.37 12.20 10.23
CA LEU A 610 -11.95 12.18 9.87
C LEU A 610 -11.64 11.29 8.68
N ALA A 611 -12.53 10.36 8.33
CA ALA A 611 -12.33 9.44 7.23
C ALA A 611 -12.11 10.20 5.91
N GLY A 612 -11.03 9.87 5.20
CA GLY A 612 -10.76 10.45 3.89
C GLY A 612 -10.19 11.87 3.89
N LYS A 613 -9.98 12.51 5.06
CA LYS A 613 -9.43 13.89 5.12
C LYS A 613 -7.95 13.95 4.75
N PHE A 614 -7.18 12.98 5.21
CA PHE A 614 -5.75 12.82 4.95
C PHE A 614 -5.37 11.35 5.19
N PRO A 615 -4.25 10.86 4.61
CA PRO A 615 -3.76 9.52 4.93
C PRO A 615 -3.40 9.43 6.41
N LEU A 616 -3.94 8.44 7.11
CA LEU A 616 -3.77 8.28 8.56
C LEU A 616 -3.31 6.86 8.87
N LEU A 617 -2.23 6.74 9.65
CA LEU A 617 -1.75 5.49 10.21
C LEU A 617 -1.88 5.55 11.74
N ALA A 618 -2.65 4.64 12.33
CA ALA A 618 -2.75 4.48 13.77
C ALA A 618 -1.89 3.28 14.22
N LEU A 619 -0.89 3.57 15.06
CA LEU A 619 -0.05 2.58 15.74
C LEU A 619 -0.56 2.44 17.17
N ARG A 620 -1.05 1.25 17.54
CA ARG A 620 -1.65 1.06 18.87
C ARG A 620 -1.38 -0.31 19.48
N THR A 621 -0.84 -0.31 20.68
CA THR A 621 -0.92 -1.43 21.62
C THR A 621 -2.28 -1.48 22.32
N CYS A 622 -2.89 -2.66 22.40
CA CYS A 622 -4.21 -2.86 22.97
C CYS A 622 -4.19 -2.68 24.49
N LYS A 623 -4.69 -1.52 24.95
CA LYS A 623 -4.80 -1.11 26.37
C LYS A 623 -6.19 -0.58 26.73
N ALA A 624 -7.20 -0.90 25.92
CA ALA A 624 -8.60 -0.52 26.11
C ALA A 624 -9.55 -1.40 25.29
N GLU A 625 -10.82 -1.47 25.69
CA GLU A 625 -11.83 -2.34 25.08
C GLU A 625 -12.15 -2.02 23.61
N VAL A 626 -12.03 -0.75 23.19
CA VAL A 626 -12.24 -0.42 21.77
C VAL A 626 -11.13 -1.02 20.89
N CYS A 627 -11.53 -1.77 19.86
CA CYS A 627 -10.65 -2.35 18.86
C CYS A 627 -11.48 -2.64 17.61
N VAL A 628 -11.09 -2.11 16.44
CA VAL A 628 -11.82 -2.25 15.18
C VAL A 628 -10.91 -2.76 14.06
N GLY A 629 -11.49 -3.18 12.93
CA GLY A 629 -10.77 -3.65 11.75
C GLY A 629 -10.30 -5.11 11.81
N LEU A 630 -10.77 -5.89 12.78
CA LEU A 630 -10.52 -7.33 12.85
C LEU A 630 -11.27 -8.08 11.74
N ARG A 631 -10.83 -9.31 11.44
CA ARG A 631 -11.62 -10.21 10.60
C ARG A 631 -12.86 -10.70 11.36
N PRO A 632 -13.98 -10.99 10.68
CA PRO A 632 -15.14 -11.62 11.30
C PRO A 632 -14.74 -12.91 12.05
N GLY A 633 -15.17 -13.07 13.29
CA GLY A 633 -14.84 -14.24 14.14
C GLY A 633 -13.48 -14.16 14.85
N GLN A 634 -12.62 -13.18 14.53
CA GLN A 634 -11.28 -13.07 15.14
C GLN A 634 -11.36 -12.64 16.60
N ALA A 635 -12.29 -11.74 16.94
CA ALA A 635 -12.48 -11.25 18.31
C ALA A 635 -12.88 -12.36 19.29
N GLU A 636 -13.77 -13.25 18.86
CA GLU A 636 -14.26 -14.39 19.62
C GLU A 636 -13.13 -15.38 19.90
N SER A 637 -12.34 -15.71 18.87
CA SER A 637 -11.16 -16.57 19.01
C SER A 637 -10.12 -15.97 19.96
N LEU A 638 -9.91 -14.65 19.93
CA LEU A 638 -9.02 -13.97 20.87
C LEU A 638 -9.56 -14.00 22.30
N ASN A 639 -10.88 -13.83 22.50
CA ASN A 639 -11.51 -13.93 23.82
C ASN A 639 -11.38 -15.33 24.43
N GLU A 640 -11.46 -16.39 23.63
CA GLU A 640 -11.21 -17.77 24.08
C GLU A 640 -9.76 -17.98 24.52
N ARG A 641 -8.81 -17.29 23.85
CA ARG A 641 -7.38 -17.35 24.17
C ARG A 641 -7.04 -16.57 25.44
N ASP A 642 -7.55 -15.35 25.57
CA ASP A 642 -7.31 -14.43 26.68
C ASP A 642 -8.45 -13.41 26.75
N ALA A 643 -9.29 -13.44 27.78
CA ALA A 643 -10.41 -12.53 27.91
C ALA A 643 -10.00 -11.05 28.08
N GLU A 644 -8.77 -10.78 28.49
CA GLU A 644 -8.26 -9.42 28.77
C GLU A 644 -7.35 -8.89 27.66
N TRP A 645 -7.24 -9.57 26.51
CA TRP A 645 -6.32 -9.23 25.42
C TRP A 645 -6.42 -7.77 24.94
N ARG A 646 -7.58 -7.13 25.12
CA ARG A 646 -7.82 -5.74 24.75
C ARG A 646 -7.26 -4.73 25.73
N THR A 647 -7.14 -5.08 27.01
CA THR A 647 -6.93 -4.13 28.13
C THR A 647 -5.66 -4.38 28.92
N ASN A 648 -5.19 -5.62 28.98
CA ASN A 648 -4.02 -5.99 29.77
C ASN A 648 -2.71 -5.41 29.21
N GLY A 649 -2.71 -4.97 27.94
CA GLY A 649 -1.49 -4.56 27.27
C GLY A 649 -0.41 -5.61 27.43
N HIS A 650 -0.72 -6.89 27.44
CA HIS A 650 0.22 -7.99 27.63
C HIS A 650 -0.39 -9.27 27.05
N TRP A 651 0.39 -10.34 27.02
CA TRP A 651 -0.13 -11.69 26.88
C TRP A 651 0.21 -12.50 28.13
N ALA A 652 -0.69 -13.41 28.53
CA ALA A 652 -0.54 -14.31 29.67
C ALA A 652 0.84 -15.00 29.72
N GLY A 653 1.79 -14.41 30.47
CA GLY A 653 3.11 -14.98 30.72
C GLY A 653 4.23 -14.63 29.73
N SER A 654 4.06 -13.64 28.83
CA SER A 654 5.17 -13.13 27.99
C SER A 654 5.20 -11.60 27.88
N SER A 655 6.37 -11.03 27.57
CA SER A 655 6.61 -9.60 27.40
C SER A 655 6.15 -9.04 26.03
N ARG A 656 5.11 -9.62 25.42
CA ARG A 656 4.57 -9.22 24.10
C ARG A 656 3.11 -8.78 24.24
N PHE A 657 2.66 -7.86 23.39
CA PHE A 657 1.37 -7.15 23.56
C PHE A 657 0.52 -7.35 22.29
N ASP A 658 -0.81 -7.43 22.38
CA ASP A 658 -1.61 -7.42 21.16
C ASP A 658 -1.66 -5.99 20.57
N THR A 659 -1.49 -5.86 19.25
CA THR A 659 -1.39 -4.56 18.56
C THR A 659 -2.25 -4.49 17.31
N VAL A 660 -2.60 -3.26 16.94
CA VAL A 660 -3.26 -2.93 15.68
C VAL A 660 -2.52 -1.80 14.97
N ILE A 661 -2.27 -2.01 13.68
CA ILE A 661 -1.73 -1.04 12.73
C ILE A 661 -2.82 -0.80 11.70
N SER A 662 -3.57 0.28 11.89
CA SER A 662 -4.73 0.61 11.05
C SER A 662 -4.44 1.80 10.16
N PHE A 663 -4.73 1.67 8.86
CA PHE A 663 -4.52 2.71 7.87
C PHE A 663 -5.86 3.16 7.26
N ALA A 664 -6.03 4.46 7.11
CA ALA A 664 -7.13 5.07 6.37
C ALA A 664 -6.57 5.94 5.24
N PRO A 665 -6.98 5.72 3.98
CA PRO A 665 -6.55 6.57 2.87
C PRO A 665 -7.27 7.92 2.90
N SER A 666 -6.72 8.88 2.17
CA SER A 666 -7.38 10.14 1.83
C SER A 666 -8.35 9.95 0.65
N SER A 667 -9.47 10.69 0.65
CA SER A 667 -10.43 10.74 -0.46
C SER A 667 -9.94 11.61 -1.62
N SER A 668 -9.00 12.53 -1.38
CA SER A 668 -8.46 13.44 -2.39
C SER A 668 -7.09 13.01 -2.95
N GLY A 669 -6.64 11.79 -2.64
CA GLY A 669 -5.29 11.31 -2.94
C GLY A 669 -4.28 11.58 -1.81
N PRO A 670 -3.06 11.04 -1.93
CA PRO A 670 -2.00 11.07 -0.92
C PRO A 670 -1.47 12.48 -0.64
#